data_AF-A0A6N8HXY6-F1
#
_entry.id   AF-A0A6N8HXY6-F1
#
_cell.length_a   1.000
_cell.length_b   1.000
_cell.length_c   1.000
_cell.angle_alpha   90.00
_cell.angle_beta   90.00
_cell.angle_gamma   90.00
#
_symmetry.space_group_name_H-M   'P 1'
#
loop_
_entity.id
_entity.type
_entity.pdbx_description
1 polymer ?
#
loop_
_entity_poly.entity_id
_entity_poly.type
_entity_poly.pdbx_seq_one_letter_code
_entity_poly.pdbx_strand_id
1 'polypeptide(L)'
;MQTTNKPYYLLYKTWNSGQSSYYPAVKSTDNDYAGSAGKPIQRLNIQAYKNDGTKLVSGVIVMYRAYVNGEWLPWVSNADPEWMRNVQNKYSLGGTLDTGGSFAGEANEDISGIEIRIFEDDSLNAGTDDFSGDELSLSLSYMADSNDNWNGFNGSVTAPHIDGIRIQTDSAQPFYLLYKTLNSGRDTYYPEVSSTGNDYAGSAGKPIQRLSIHAYQNDGTKLTSGIVVMYRALVDGRWLPWVSNADPVWMRGVQTQYNLGGTLDLDASYAGASGKNISGIEIRAFKGDTNLTPIEDLPGTETTPSLSYMYDSISNWHSFDKSVMSAHIDGIKIQTNPNKQYYIKYQTWNSGLSSYYPEVASTENDYAGSAGKPIQRVGLHVYRSDGVKLTTGVVVMLRAYVDGNWLPWVSNADPEWMRSVQSKYDLGGTLDTNGYYAGIAGKNISGIEIRVFEENGINTTPTTPTGNYKIIQAPFISQLGDYPTGCESVTAVMALNYAGINTSVDTFIDTYLDKSTIPFDPNLTFGGDPRSSHSYGCYSPVIKKALDRVLSGKGYEANILNSVSLETLCSQYIDEDIPVIMWATMYMNPPYIGSTWTFNGRPIQWIAPEHCLLLVGYDDNNYIFNDPLQTQALKFYSKSSVEAAYKGLSSQAIVILKKLNRPFNEANHEALEKELSAQVESDIDWLHKLGKWHSSEEALSNVLKYDNVITNICNQFSMQKALLQTVIFREQRFVWFADDVADGVVMGSYNYDAALAEWMKLSPAQQLIVPAPQIPIPYRHDCSTGLSQIFAATAIKAINFAVDQGIISDERKYNGENLDDLKTIWYKLKDNDTFNIKCATLTLIYESLSTLGYQDNFVKYSMDQIAMVFTKYNSLSDMPNDYGKDCAEWYKIFNKYNN
;
A
#
# COMPACT_ATOMS: atom_id res chain seq x y z
N MET A 1 27.32 -7.00 -40.39
CA MET A 1 25.95 -6.66 -39.96
C MET A 1 25.57 -5.36 -40.65
N GLN A 2 24.37 -5.20 -41.23
CA GLN A 2 23.98 -3.96 -41.91
C GLN A 2 22.71 -3.36 -41.29
N THR A 3 22.73 -2.08 -40.92
CA THR A 3 21.59 -1.34 -40.32
C THR A 3 21.20 -0.13 -41.15
N THR A 4 20.87 -0.34 -42.42
CA THR A 4 20.48 0.74 -43.34
C THR A 4 19.16 1.39 -42.88
N ASN A 5 19.12 2.72 -42.84
CA ASN A 5 17.94 3.54 -42.47
C ASN A 5 17.45 3.43 -41.01
N LYS A 6 18.32 3.09 -40.05
CA LYS A 6 18.00 3.12 -38.61
C LYS A 6 18.58 4.38 -37.92
N PRO A 7 17.96 4.87 -36.83
CA PRO A 7 18.48 6.02 -36.06
C PRO A 7 19.72 5.69 -35.20
N TYR A 8 20.22 4.46 -35.31
CA TYR A 8 21.38 3.93 -34.62
C TYR A 8 22.22 3.07 -35.59
N TYR A 9 23.47 2.82 -35.22
CA TYR A 9 24.36 1.86 -35.85
C TYR A 9 24.97 0.92 -34.81
N LEU A 10 25.37 -0.28 -35.25
CA LEU A 10 26.14 -1.22 -34.47
C LEU A 10 27.62 -1.05 -34.77
N LEU A 11 28.43 -1.03 -33.72
CA LEU A 11 29.89 -1.07 -33.81
C LEU A 11 30.33 -2.46 -33.34
N TYR A 12 30.99 -3.21 -34.22
CA TYR A 12 31.39 -4.60 -33.91
C TYR A 12 32.85 -4.86 -34.27
N LYS A 13 33.49 -5.73 -33.48
CA LYS A 13 34.89 -6.13 -33.67
C LYS A 13 35.12 -7.57 -33.24
N THR A 14 36.13 -8.20 -33.84
CA THR A 14 36.46 -9.61 -33.65
C THR A 14 37.89 -9.79 -33.18
N TRP A 15 38.09 -10.77 -32.32
CA TRP A 15 39.41 -11.29 -31.97
C TRP A 15 39.54 -12.64 -32.66
N ASN A 16 40.57 -12.80 -33.50
CA ASN A 16 40.77 -14.04 -34.26
C ASN A 16 41.99 -14.81 -33.75
N SER A 17 42.04 -16.10 -34.05
CA SER A 17 43.13 -16.99 -33.66
C SER A 17 44.51 -16.43 -34.03
N GLY A 18 45.43 -16.50 -33.06
CA GLY A 18 46.81 -16.01 -33.20
C GLY A 18 46.97 -14.49 -33.19
N GLN A 19 46.01 -13.73 -32.65
CA GLN A 19 46.11 -12.28 -32.43
C GLN A 19 46.27 -11.92 -30.95
N SER A 20 46.95 -10.80 -30.68
CA SER A 20 47.14 -10.23 -29.34
C SER A 20 46.15 -9.10 -29.01
N SER A 21 45.31 -8.69 -29.97
CA SER A 21 44.27 -7.67 -29.81
C SER A 21 43.12 -7.88 -30.81
N TYR A 22 42.00 -7.20 -30.59
CA TYR A 22 40.90 -7.12 -31.56
C TYR A 22 41.36 -6.47 -32.87
N TYR A 23 40.76 -6.90 -33.99
CA TYR A 23 40.79 -6.14 -35.24
C TYR A 23 40.06 -4.79 -35.11
N PRO A 24 40.33 -3.82 -36.00
CA PRO A 24 39.59 -2.56 -36.02
C PRO A 24 38.07 -2.78 -36.03
N ALA A 25 37.36 -1.93 -35.29
CA ALA A 25 35.91 -2.02 -35.22
C ALA A 25 35.27 -1.49 -36.50
N VAL A 26 34.21 -2.15 -36.95
CA VAL A 26 33.48 -1.83 -38.17
C VAL A 26 32.08 -1.37 -37.80
N LYS A 27 31.58 -0.31 -38.46
CA LYS A 27 30.19 0.13 -38.31
C LYS A 27 29.27 -0.68 -39.21
N SER A 28 28.06 -0.95 -38.75
CA SER A 28 27.03 -1.62 -39.56
C SER A 28 26.45 -0.74 -40.67
N THR A 29 26.88 0.52 -40.79
CA THR A 29 26.57 1.39 -41.93
C THR A 29 27.59 1.24 -43.07
N ASP A 30 28.75 0.66 -42.79
CA ASP A 30 29.86 0.56 -43.73
C ASP A 30 29.82 -0.83 -44.39
N ASN A 31 30.10 -0.89 -45.70
CA ASN A 31 30.19 -2.16 -46.41
C ASN A 31 31.57 -2.81 -46.20
N ASP A 32 31.83 -3.21 -44.97
CA ASP A 32 33.11 -3.75 -44.51
C ASP A 32 32.89 -4.95 -43.54
N TYR A 33 33.96 -5.65 -43.17
CA TYR A 33 33.92 -6.84 -42.32
C TYR A 33 34.98 -6.81 -41.21
N ALA A 34 34.59 -7.29 -40.02
CA ALA A 34 35.51 -7.44 -38.90
C ALA A 34 36.12 -8.84 -38.87
N GLY A 35 37.39 -8.98 -39.27
CA GLY A 35 38.14 -10.24 -39.20
C GLY A 35 39.17 -10.38 -40.31
N SER A 36 39.77 -11.57 -40.45
CA SER A 36 40.73 -11.86 -41.53
C SER A 36 40.50 -13.27 -42.10
N ALA A 37 40.64 -13.40 -43.43
CA ALA A 37 40.46 -14.67 -44.13
C ALA A 37 41.44 -15.74 -43.61
N GLY A 38 40.92 -16.94 -43.36
CA GLY A 38 41.72 -18.06 -42.85
C GLY A 38 42.06 -18.00 -41.35
N LYS A 39 41.56 -17.01 -40.60
CA LYS A 39 41.72 -16.93 -39.14
C LYS A 39 40.36 -17.04 -38.44
N PRO A 40 40.08 -18.14 -37.74
CA PRO A 40 38.83 -18.32 -37.00
C PRO A 40 38.61 -17.22 -35.94
N ILE A 41 37.35 -16.83 -35.72
CA ILE A 41 36.97 -15.87 -34.68
C ILE A 41 36.91 -16.60 -33.33
N GLN A 42 37.50 -16.01 -32.30
CA GLN A 42 37.50 -16.53 -30.93
C GLN A 42 36.65 -15.65 -29.99
N ARG A 43 36.53 -14.34 -30.30
CA ARG A 43 35.66 -13.42 -29.56
C ARG A 43 34.94 -12.45 -30.49
N LEU A 44 33.67 -12.20 -30.22
CA LEU A 44 32.85 -11.20 -30.89
C LEU A 44 32.39 -10.15 -29.88
N ASN A 45 32.59 -8.87 -30.16
CA ASN A 45 32.07 -7.76 -29.38
C ASN A 45 31.14 -6.93 -30.26
N ILE A 46 29.94 -6.61 -29.76
CA ILE A 46 28.96 -5.75 -30.43
C ILE A 46 28.50 -4.67 -29.45
N GLN A 47 28.42 -3.43 -29.93
CA GLN A 47 27.89 -2.28 -29.22
C GLN A 47 26.89 -1.54 -30.12
N ALA A 48 25.92 -0.83 -29.54
CA ALA A 48 24.97 0.00 -30.28
C ALA A 48 25.21 1.49 -29.96
N TYR A 49 25.03 2.33 -30.98
CA TYR A 49 25.26 3.78 -30.90
C TYR A 49 24.18 4.53 -31.67
N LYS A 50 23.72 5.68 -31.16
CA LYS A 50 22.96 6.64 -31.96
C LYS A 50 23.83 7.20 -33.09
N ASN A 51 23.21 7.72 -34.15
CA ASN A 51 23.94 8.33 -35.27
C ASN A 51 24.79 9.55 -34.86
N ASP A 52 24.50 10.18 -33.71
CA ASP A 52 25.30 11.27 -33.13
C ASP A 52 26.55 10.79 -32.36
N GLY A 53 26.77 9.47 -32.23
CA GLY A 53 27.90 8.87 -31.51
C GLY A 53 27.62 8.53 -30.04
N THR A 54 26.42 8.77 -29.53
CA THR A 54 26.03 8.37 -28.17
C THR A 54 25.90 6.86 -28.06
N LYS A 55 26.58 6.25 -27.08
CA LYS A 55 26.47 4.81 -26.82
C LYS A 55 25.09 4.48 -26.23
N LEU A 56 24.46 3.44 -26.76
CA LEU A 56 23.16 2.95 -26.30
C LEU A 56 23.37 1.74 -25.39
N VAL A 57 22.81 1.83 -24.17
CA VAL A 57 22.74 0.74 -23.18
C VAL A 57 21.28 0.37 -22.82
N SER A 58 20.31 1.06 -23.44
CA SER A 58 18.87 0.84 -23.37
C SER A 58 18.21 1.36 -24.66
N GLY A 59 16.94 1.06 -24.91
CA GLY A 59 16.23 1.40 -26.16
C GLY A 59 16.58 0.50 -27.34
N VAL A 60 17.88 0.25 -27.58
CA VAL A 60 18.37 -0.71 -28.60
C VAL A 60 19.25 -1.75 -27.91
N ILE A 61 18.72 -2.96 -27.78
CA ILE A 61 19.29 -4.05 -26.99
C ILE A 61 19.71 -5.18 -27.92
N VAL A 62 21.01 -5.44 -28.01
CA VAL A 62 21.63 -6.46 -28.85
C VAL A 62 22.06 -7.62 -27.96
N MET A 63 21.25 -8.67 -27.91
CA MET A 63 21.60 -9.91 -27.22
C MET A 63 22.38 -10.81 -28.16
N TYR A 64 23.58 -11.24 -27.78
CA TYR A 64 24.39 -12.14 -28.62
C TYR A 64 25.16 -13.18 -27.81
N ARG A 65 25.39 -14.35 -28.42
CA ARG A 65 26.16 -15.46 -27.82
C ARG A 65 26.86 -16.30 -28.88
N ALA A 66 27.86 -17.06 -28.45
CA ALA A 66 28.68 -17.91 -29.30
C ALA A 66 28.51 -19.40 -28.94
N TYR A 67 28.60 -20.26 -29.94
CA TYR A 67 28.63 -21.71 -29.80
C TYR A 67 30.09 -22.18 -29.90
N VAL A 68 30.61 -22.72 -28.80
CA VAL A 68 32.00 -23.12 -28.63
C VAL A 68 32.02 -24.49 -27.99
N ASN A 69 32.85 -25.41 -28.50
CA ASN A 69 33.04 -26.75 -27.93
C ASN A 69 31.76 -27.57 -27.66
N GLY A 70 30.74 -27.39 -28.51
CA GLY A 70 29.50 -28.16 -28.43
C GLY A 70 28.39 -27.54 -27.56
N GLU A 71 28.61 -26.35 -26.99
CA GLU A 71 27.62 -25.67 -26.14
C GLU A 71 27.45 -24.18 -26.49
N TRP A 72 26.26 -23.65 -26.18
CA TRP A 72 25.98 -22.22 -26.28
C TRP A 72 26.46 -21.51 -25.01
N LEU A 73 27.37 -20.56 -25.17
CA LEU A 73 27.81 -19.70 -24.08
C LEU A 73 26.68 -18.75 -23.63
N PRO A 74 26.78 -18.16 -22.42
CA PRO A 74 25.81 -17.19 -21.94
C PRO A 74 25.60 -16.01 -22.88
N TRP A 75 24.42 -15.40 -22.82
CA TRP A 75 24.10 -14.18 -23.54
C TRP A 75 24.87 -12.99 -22.98
N VAL A 76 25.55 -12.25 -23.84
CA VAL A 76 26.12 -10.93 -23.57
C VAL A 76 25.33 -9.86 -24.32
N SER A 77 25.47 -8.60 -23.92
CA SER A 77 24.74 -7.49 -24.55
C SER A 77 25.50 -6.18 -24.55
N ASN A 78 25.05 -5.24 -25.38
CA ASN A 78 25.42 -3.82 -25.24
C ASN A 78 24.63 -3.12 -24.12
N ALA A 79 23.54 -3.72 -23.67
CA ALA A 79 22.59 -3.14 -22.74
C ALA A 79 22.89 -3.46 -21.28
N ASP A 80 22.35 -2.66 -20.36
CA ASP A 80 22.55 -2.87 -18.93
C ASP A 80 21.88 -4.18 -18.45
N PRO A 81 22.36 -4.79 -17.34
CA PRO A 81 21.89 -6.08 -16.84
C PRO A 81 20.37 -6.20 -16.67
N GLU A 82 19.72 -5.10 -16.27
CA GLU A 82 18.27 -5.05 -16.10
C GLU A 82 17.52 -5.13 -17.43
N TRP A 83 17.99 -4.43 -18.46
CA TRP A 83 17.47 -4.53 -19.81
C TRP A 83 17.73 -5.92 -20.42
N MET A 84 18.89 -6.54 -20.12
CA MET A 84 19.18 -7.92 -20.52
C MET A 84 18.22 -8.92 -19.88
N ARG A 85 17.94 -8.78 -18.58
CA ARG A 85 16.99 -9.63 -17.83
C ARG A 85 15.56 -9.43 -18.32
N ASN A 86 15.16 -8.18 -18.53
CA ASN A 86 13.84 -7.84 -19.04
C ASN A 86 13.62 -8.40 -20.45
N VAL A 87 14.58 -8.25 -21.35
CA VAL A 87 14.52 -8.84 -22.70
C VAL A 87 14.54 -10.37 -22.66
N GLN A 88 15.38 -10.96 -21.81
CA GLN A 88 15.40 -12.42 -21.64
C GLN A 88 14.04 -12.96 -21.17
N ASN A 89 13.43 -12.31 -20.18
CA ASN A 89 12.13 -12.73 -19.64
C ASN A 89 11.00 -12.44 -20.63
N LYS A 90 10.92 -11.22 -21.16
CA LYS A 90 9.86 -10.76 -22.09
C LYS A 90 9.79 -11.60 -23.36
N TYR A 91 10.95 -12.00 -23.90
CA TYR A 91 11.01 -12.78 -25.14
C TYR A 91 11.39 -14.25 -24.91
N SER A 92 11.41 -14.71 -23.65
CA SER A 92 11.70 -16.10 -23.27
C SER A 92 12.99 -16.66 -23.90
N LEU A 93 14.08 -15.89 -23.83
CA LEU A 93 15.38 -16.29 -24.38
C LEU A 93 16.03 -17.36 -23.48
N GLY A 94 16.10 -18.60 -23.96
CA GLY A 94 16.75 -19.69 -23.20
C GLY A 94 18.27 -19.51 -23.06
N GLY A 95 18.87 -20.10 -22.02
CA GLY A 95 20.29 -19.94 -21.65
C GLY A 95 20.51 -18.92 -20.52
N THR A 96 21.73 -18.82 -20.00
CA THR A 96 22.07 -17.87 -18.92
C THR A 96 22.55 -16.52 -19.48
N LEU A 97 22.60 -15.48 -18.66
CA LEU A 97 23.15 -14.16 -19.01
C LEU A 97 24.55 -13.99 -18.42
N ASP A 98 25.48 -13.49 -19.21
CA ASP A 98 26.70 -12.86 -18.72
C ASP A 98 26.52 -11.34 -18.80
N THR A 99 25.95 -10.78 -17.74
CA THR A 99 25.62 -9.35 -17.66
C THR A 99 26.83 -8.45 -17.39
N GLY A 100 28.02 -9.02 -17.20
CA GLY A 100 29.29 -8.28 -17.06
C GLY A 100 30.21 -8.45 -18.27
N GLY A 101 29.94 -9.43 -19.11
CA GLY A 101 30.68 -9.76 -20.32
C GLY A 101 30.53 -8.70 -21.40
N SER A 102 31.65 -8.34 -22.02
CA SER A 102 31.65 -7.41 -23.16
C SER A 102 31.77 -8.13 -24.51
N PHE A 103 31.94 -9.45 -24.53
CA PHE A 103 32.09 -10.21 -25.78
C PHE A 103 31.59 -11.64 -25.61
N ALA A 104 31.20 -12.26 -26.73
CA ALA A 104 30.85 -13.68 -26.79
C ALA A 104 32.05 -14.49 -27.32
N GLY A 105 32.35 -15.63 -26.69
CA GLY A 105 33.46 -16.52 -27.05
C GLY A 105 34.53 -16.62 -25.96
N GLU A 106 35.48 -17.54 -26.12
CA GLU A 106 36.51 -17.85 -25.12
C GLU A 106 37.93 -17.57 -25.64
N ALA A 107 38.91 -17.54 -24.74
CA ALA A 107 40.31 -17.38 -25.14
C ALA A 107 40.82 -18.67 -25.79
N ASN A 108 41.45 -18.57 -26.97
CA ASN A 108 42.07 -19.68 -27.69
C ASN A 108 41.12 -20.76 -28.24
N GLU A 109 39.80 -20.55 -28.15
CA GLU A 109 38.78 -21.47 -28.66
C GLU A 109 38.07 -20.85 -29.86
N ASP A 110 37.94 -21.62 -30.94
CA ASP A 110 37.35 -21.13 -32.17
C ASP A 110 35.81 -21.21 -32.10
N ILE A 111 35.14 -20.10 -32.41
CA ILE A 111 33.68 -20.03 -32.45
C ILE A 111 33.17 -20.83 -33.65
N SER A 112 32.28 -21.77 -33.38
CA SER A 112 31.67 -22.66 -34.38
C SER A 112 30.22 -22.27 -34.73
N GLY A 113 29.60 -21.34 -33.99
CA GLY A 113 28.29 -20.78 -34.28
C GLY A 113 28.02 -19.47 -33.53
N ILE A 114 27.14 -18.61 -34.04
CA ILE A 114 26.81 -17.31 -33.44
C ILE A 114 25.30 -17.09 -33.49
N GLU A 115 24.73 -16.60 -32.40
CA GLU A 115 23.34 -16.14 -32.34
C GLU A 115 23.32 -14.67 -31.91
N ILE A 116 22.60 -13.84 -32.67
CA ILE A 116 22.44 -12.40 -32.41
C ILE A 116 20.96 -12.04 -32.56
N ARG A 117 20.40 -11.36 -31.57
CA ARG A 117 19.02 -10.85 -31.54
C ARG A 117 19.04 -9.38 -31.15
N ILE A 118 18.29 -8.55 -31.88
CA ILE A 118 18.23 -7.10 -31.65
C ILE A 118 16.80 -6.74 -31.29
N PHE A 119 16.63 -6.01 -30.19
CA PHE A 119 15.34 -5.55 -29.67
C PHE A 119 15.35 -4.02 -29.63
N GLU A 120 14.36 -3.40 -30.26
CA GLU A 120 14.08 -1.96 -30.17
C GLU A 120 12.93 -1.82 -29.18
N ASP A 121 13.23 -1.46 -27.93
CA ASP A 121 12.31 -1.49 -26.81
C ASP A 121 12.44 -0.23 -25.96
N ASP A 122 11.47 0.68 -26.13
CA ASP A 122 11.41 1.99 -25.47
C ASP A 122 10.41 1.97 -24.28
N SER A 123 9.95 0.79 -23.84
CA SER A 123 8.95 0.71 -22.77
C SER A 123 9.51 1.15 -21.41
N LEU A 124 8.70 1.98 -20.73
CA LEU A 124 8.92 2.65 -19.43
C LEU A 124 9.72 1.86 -18.38
N ASN A 125 10.59 2.60 -17.67
CA ASN A 125 11.38 2.23 -16.50
C ASN A 125 10.70 1.18 -15.58
N ALA A 126 11.43 0.11 -15.27
CA ALA A 126 11.39 -0.50 -13.95
C ALA A 126 12.33 0.34 -13.07
N GLY A 127 11.80 0.91 -11.99
CA GLY A 127 12.48 1.91 -11.17
C GLY A 127 11.75 3.24 -11.28
N THR A 128 10.90 3.51 -10.29
CA THR A 128 10.43 4.85 -9.99
C THR A 128 11.64 5.78 -9.79
N ASP A 129 11.54 7.02 -10.24
CA ASP A 129 12.57 8.04 -9.99
C ASP A 129 12.68 8.28 -8.48
N ASP A 130 13.60 7.57 -7.83
CA ASP A 130 13.71 7.50 -6.37
C ASP A 130 14.69 8.53 -5.78
N PHE A 131 15.32 9.41 -6.58
CA PHE A 131 16.13 10.53 -6.09
C PHE A 131 15.64 11.83 -6.71
N SER A 132 15.37 12.83 -5.86
CA SER A 132 14.99 14.18 -6.24
C SER A 132 15.96 15.17 -5.62
N GLY A 133 16.73 15.89 -6.44
CA GLY A 133 17.78 16.79 -5.95
C GLY A 133 18.48 17.59 -7.04
N ASP A 134 19.52 18.33 -6.62
CA ASP A 134 20.39 19.16 -7.46
C ASP A 134 21.88 18.76 -7.31
N GLU A 135 22.65 18.91 -8.38
CA GLU A 135 24.12 18.80 -8.32
C GLU A 135 24.74 20.07 -7.73
N LEU A 136 25.67 19.89 -6.80
CA LEU A 136 26.39 20.94 -6.11
C LEU A 136 27.70 21.28 -6.83
N SER A 137 27.96 22.57 -7.00
CA SER A 137 29.24 23.06 -7.53
C SER A 137 30.35 22.94 -6.47
N LEU A 138 31.43 22.22 -6.82
CA LEU A 138 32.67 22.13 -6.03
C LEU A 138 33.80 22.92 -6.72
N SER A 139 34.66 23.57 -5.94
CA SER A 139 35.94 24.08 -6.45
C SER A 139 37.01 23.01 -6.26
N LEU A 140 37.52 22.46 -7.37
CA LEU A 140 38.44 21.33 -7.38
C LEU A 140 39.77 21.70 -8.04
N SER A 141 40.88 21.30 -7.41
CA SER A 141 42.22 21.41 -8.00
C SER A 141 43.13 20.27 -7.58
N TYR A 142 44.12 19.97 -8.42
CA TYR A 142 45.12 18.93 -8.15
C TYR A 142 46.55 19.47 -8.26
N MET A 143 47.47 18.84 -7.53
CA MET A 143 48.88 19.18 -7.50
C MET A 143 49.71 18.13 -8.26
N ALA A 144 50.76 18.58 -8.96
CA ALA A 144 51.74 17.71 -9.60
C ALA A 144 53.17 18.23 -9.42
N ASP A 145 54.10 17.36 -9.02
CA ASP A 145 55.56 17.58 -8.87
C ASP A 145 55.99 18.54 -7.75
N SER A 146 55.35 19.70 -7.60
CA SER A 146 55.74 20.77 -6.66
C SER A 146 54.52 21.39 -5.98
N ASN A 147 54.72 21.94 -4.78
CA ASN A 147 53.69 22.63 -3.99
C ASN A 147 53.12 23.88 -4.68
N ASP A 148 53.82 24.42 -5.68
CA ASP A 148 53.40 25.62 -6.43
C ASP A 148 52.63 25.29 -7.72
N ASN A 149 52.54 24.01 -8.11
CA ASN A 149 51.93 23.59 -9.38
C ASN A 149 50.52 23.01 -9.16
N TRP A 150 49.53 23.91 -9.06
CA TRP A 150 48.12 23.58 -8.87
C TRP A 150 47.31 23.81 -10.14
N ASN A 151 46.48 22.84 -10.50
CA ASN A 151 45.68 22.84 -11.71
C ASN A 151 44.20 22.61 -11.36
N GLY A 152 43.33 23.56 -11.74
CA GLY A 152 41.89 23.45 -11.51
C GLY A 152 41.21 22.49 -12.50
N PHE A 153 40.13 21.84 -12.07
CA PHE A 153 39.32 20.99 -12.94
C PHE A 153 37.84 21.00 -12.56
N ASN A 154 36.97 20.64 -13.52
CA ASN A 154 35.53 20.60 -13.33
C ASN A 154 35.03 19.16 -13.39
N GLY A 155 34.73 18.58 -12.21
CA GLY A 155 34.17 17.24 -12.07
C GLY A 155 35.17 16.11 -12.33
N SER A 156 35.84 16.07 -13.49
CA SER A 156 36.76 14.99 -13.90
C SER A 156 38.07 15.53 -14.47
N VAL A 157 39.18 14.83 -14.23
CA VAL A 157 40.51 15.13 -14.79
C VAL A 157 41.35 13.88 -15.00
N THR A 158 42.24 13.90 -15.99
CA THR A 158 43.30 12.90 -16.19
C THR A 158 44.65 13.59 -16.30
N ALA A 159 45.67 13.07 -15.61
CA ALA A 159 47.03 13.62 -15.58
C ALA A 159 48.07 12.48 -15.53
N PRO A 160 49.33 12.71 -15.95
CA PRO A 160 50.40 11.70 -15.86
C PRO A 160 50.57 11.13 -14.45
N HIS A 161 50.44 12.00 -13.44
CA HIS A 161 50.34 11.67 -12.03
C HIS A 161 49.60 12.80 -11.30
N ILE A 162 49.01 12.46 -10.16
CA ILE A 162 48.32 13.39 -9.28
C ILE A 162 48.92 13.21 -7.88
N ASP A 163 49.55 14.24 -7.34
CA ASP A 163 50.29 14.18 -6.06
C ASP A 163 49.48 14.70 -4.87
N GLY A 164 48.52 15.59 -5.13
CA GLY A 164 47.62 16.12 -4.12
C GLY A 164 46.29 16.57 -4.70
N ILE A 165 45.27 16.65 -3.84
CA ILE A 165 43.93 17.10 -4.18
C ILE A 165 43.48 18.17 -3.20
N ARG A 166 42.78 19.18 -3.73
CA ARG A 166 42.11 20.22 -2.94
C ARG A 166 40.66 20.31 -3.38
N ILE A 167 39.77 20.18 -2.40
CA ILE A 167 38.32 20.25 -2.56
C ILE A 167 37.83 21.39 -1.68
N GLN A 168 37.07 22.33 -2.26
CA GLN A 168 36.49 23.45 -1.52
C GLN A 168 34.99 23.53 -1.75
N THR A 169 34.26 23.71 -0.66
CA THR A 169 32.82 23.96 -0.61
C THR A 169 32.56 25.39 -0.17
N ASP A 170 31.44 25.99 -0.61
CA ASP A 170 31.04 27.31 -0.11
C ASP A 170 30.80 27.24 1.41
N SER A 171 31.43 28.16 2.16
CA SER A 171 31.27 28.31 3.61
C SER A 171 29.82 28.51 4.08
N ALA A 172 28.91 28.89 3.19
CA ALA A 172 27.48 29.02 3.48
C ALA A 172 26.70 27.69 3.42
N GLN A 173 27.30 26.60 2.96
CA GLN A 173 26.64 25.29 2.91
C GLN A 173 26.42 24.71 4.32
N PRO A 174 25.31 23.98 4.55
CA PRO A 174 25.01 23.36 5.84
C PRO A 174 25.87 22.12 6.16
N PHE A 175 26.85 21.81 5.31
CA PHE A 175 27.73 20.66 5.41
C PHE A 175 29.15 21.03 4.96
N TYR A 176 30.12 20.21 5.37
CA TYR A 176 31.50 20.24 4.88
C TYR A 176 31.99 18.83 4.53
N LEU A 177 33.08 18.74 3.77
CA LEU A 177 33.71 17.49 3.39
C LEU A 177 35.02 17.31 4.15
N LEU A 178 35.25 16.09 4.62
CA LEU A 178 36.55 15.64 5.13
C LEU A 178 37.15 14.64 4.16
N TYR A 179 38.41 14.86 3.79
CA TYR A 179 39.07 14.02 2.80
C TYR A 179 40.54 13.79 3.10
N LYS A 180 41.04 12.65 2.66
CA LYS A 180 42.43 12.21 2.87
C LYS A 180 42.93 11.31 1.75
N THR A 181 44.25 11.31 1.56
CA THR A 181 44.91 10.53 0.52
C THR A 181 45.92 9.55 1.10
N LEU A 182 46.05 8.39 0.46
CA LEU A 182 47.20 7.51 0.61
C LEU A 182 48.06 7.70 -0.64
N ASN A 183 49.31 8.13 -0.46
CA ASN A 183 50.22 8.36 -1.58
C ASN A 183 51.31 7.28 -1.60
N SER A 184 51.94 7.12 -2.77
CA SER A 184 53.00 6.16 -3.02
C SER A 184 54.14 6.27 -1.99
N GLY A 185 54.54 5.13 -1.44
CA GLY A 185 55.59 5.02 -0.43
C GLY A 185 55.11 5.19 1.01
N ARG A 186 53.81 5.13 1.27
CA ARG A 186 53.24 5.10 2.63
C ARG A 186 52.30 3.91 2.82
N ASP A 187 52.29 3.39 4.04
CA ASP A 187 51.34 2.35 4.48
C ASP A 187 50.08 2.95 5.13
N THR A 188 50.10 4.24 5.46
CA THR A 188 49.00 4.96 6.13
C THR A 188 48.68 6.29 5.45
N TYR A 189 47.41 6.70 5.52
CA TYR A 189 46.91 7.94 4.94
C TYR A 189 47.62 9.17 5.54
N TYR A 190 47.66 10.26 4.77
CA TYR A 190 47.91 11.59 5.32
C TYR A 190 46.78 12.03 6.27
N PRO A 191 47.04 12.99 7.18
CA PRO A 191 46.00 13.59 7.99
C PRO A 191 44.83 14.08 7.14
N GLU A 192 43.64 13.97 7.70
CA GLU A 192 42.40 14.40 7.06
C GLU A 192 42.31 15.92 7.06
N VAL A 193 41.81 16.49 5.96
CA VAL A 193 41.67 17.94 5.76
C VAL A 193 40.22 18.29 5.44
N SER A 194 39.84 19.54 5.74
CA SER A 194 38.47 20.04 5.55
C SER A 194 38.31 20.85 4.27
N SER A 195 37.13 20.77 3.65
CA SER A 195 36.75 21.57 2.49
C SER A 195 36.40 23.04 2.78
N THR A 196 36.32 23.43 4.06
CA THR A 196 36.04 24.82 4.47
C THR A 196 37.29 25.70 4.52
N GLY A 197 38.49 25.10 4.42
CA GLY A 197 39.77 25.79 4.44
C GLY A 197 40.45 25.88 3.06
N ASN A 198 41.74 26.25 3.07
CA ASN A 198 42.61 26.21 1.88
C ASN A 198 43.62 25.04 1.95
N ASP A 199 43.36 24.07 2.82
CA ASP A 199 44.18 22.88 3.02
C ASP A 199 44.03 21.90 1.85
N TYR A 200 44.95 20.94 1.76
CA TYR A 200 44.93 19.92 0.71
C TYR A 200 45.45 18.57 1.23
N ALA A 201 45.01 17.48 0.59
CA ALA A 201 45.47 16.13 0.91
C ALA A 201 46.48 15.66 -0.15
N GLY A 202 47.69 15.29 0.30
CA GLY A 202 48.76 14.75 -0.56
C GLY A 202 50.12 15.40 -0.31
N SER A 203 51.11 15.07 -1.14
CA SER A 203 52.47 15.58 -1.00
C SER A 203 53.19 15.62 -2.35
N ALA A 204 53.89 16.71 -2.63
CA ALA A 204 54.58 16.94 -3.90
C ALA A 204 55.56 15.81 -4.24
N GLY A 205 55.52 15.34 -5.49
CA GLY A 205 56.36 14.25 -6.00
C GLY A 205 55.97 12.86 -5.49
N LYS A 206 54.81 12.71 -4.82
CA LYS A 206 54.28 11.43 -4.32
C LYS A 206 52.88 11.19 -4.89
N PRO A 207 52.73 10.38 -5.94
CA PRO A 207 51.43 10.16 -6.55
C PRO A 207 50.41 9.52 -5.59
N ILE A 208 49.17 9.98 -5.65
CA ILE A 208 48.04 9.42 -4.90
C ILE A 208 47.77 8.00 -5.41
N GLN A 209 47.46 7.09 -4.50
CA GLN A 209 47.00 5.73 -4.77
C GLN A 209 45.55 5.50 -4.33
N ARG A 210 45.12 6.21 -3.26
CA ARG A 210 43.73 6.17 -2.78
C ARG A 210 43.27 7.54 -2.32
N LEU A 211 42.02 7.88 -2.61
CA LEU A 211 41.31 9.06 -2.08
C LEU A 211 40.09 8.60 -1.30
N SER A 212 39.87 9.14 -0.10
CA SER A 212 38.64 8.94 0.69
C SER A 212 37.99 10.29 0.95
N ILE A 213 36.67 10.37 0.78
CA ILE A 213 35.85 11.57 1.00
C ILE A 213 34.63 11.20 1.85
N HIS A 214 34.37 12.00 2.89
CA HIS A 214 33.19 11.90 3.75
C HIS A 214 32.48 13.26 3.84
N ALA A 215 31.17 13.26 4.06
CA ALA A 215 30.38 14.47 4.29
C ALA A 215 29.91 14.55 5.75
N TYR A 216 29.88 15.76 6.29
CA TYR A 216 29.48 16.03 7.67
C TYR A 216 28.61 17.28 7.72
N GLN A 217 27.59 17.29 8.59
CA GLN A 217 26.90 18.52 8.98
C GLN A 217 27.83 19.44 9.78
N ASN A 218 27.54 20.73 9.80
CA ASN A 218 28.36 21.72 10.52
C ASN A 218 28.45 21.48 12.05
N ASP A 219 27.58 20.63 12.61
CA ASP A 219 27.62 20.19 14.01
C ASP A 219 28.53 18.97 14.27
N GLY A 220 29.10 18.36 13.22
CA GLY A 220 29.96 17.19 13.28
C GLY A 220 29.27 15.84 13.02
N THR A 221 27.97 15.83 12.71
CA THR A 221 27.23 14.61 12.36
C THR A 221 27.66 14.09 10.98
N LYS A 222 28.04 12.82 10.88
CA LYS A 222 28.40 12.18 9.60
C LYS A 222 27.14 11.99 8.74
N LEU A 223 27.22 12.37 7.47
CA LEU A 223 26.13 12.25 6.52
C LEU A 223 26.33 11.06 5.60
N THR A 224 25.39 10.11 5.65
CA THR A 224 25.25 9.01 4.67
C THR A 224 24.01 9.18 3.78
N SER A 225 23.22 10.22 4.02
CA SER A 225 22.01 10.58 3.29
C SER A 225 21.90 12.11 3.17
N GLY A 226 21.03 12.60 2.28
CA GLY A 226 20.79 14.02 2.01
C GLY A 226 21.88 14.71 1.17
N ILE A 227 23.16 14.42 1.47
CA ILE A 227 24.33 14.89 0.71
C ILE A 227 25.12 13.68 0.18
N VAL A 228 25.18 13.54 -1.14
CA VAL A 228 25.81 12.41 -1.82
C VAL A 228 27.00 12.87 -2.65
N VAL A 229 28.20 12.41 -2.31
CA VAL A 229 29.44 12.67 -3.06
C VAL A 229 29.81 11.42 -3.82
N MET A 230 29.66 11.42 -5.13
CA MET A 230 30.06 10.35 -6.03
C MET A 230 31.49 10.61 -6.52
N TYR A 231 32.41 9.68 -6.29
CA TYR A 231 33.79 9.83 -6.74
C TYR A 231 34.42 8.52 -7.24
N ARG A 232 35.36 8.61 -8.18
CA ARG A 232 36.10 7.45 -8.71
C ARG A 232 37.50 7.84 -9.21
N ALA A 233 38.36 6.84 -9.38
CA ALA A 233 39.74 7.03 -9.84
C ALA A 233 40.02 6.25 -11.12
N LEU A 234 40.88 6.82 -11.96
CA LEU A 234 41.46 6.15 -13.13
C LEU A 234 42.76 5.45 -12.71
N VAL A 235 42.82 4.14 -12.85
CA VAL A 235 43.99 3.32 -12.51
C VAL A 235 44.31 2.39 -13.68
N ASP A 236 45.57 2.33 -14.10
CA ASP A 236 46.05 1.50 -15.22
C ASP A 236 45.20 1.69 -16.51
N GLY A 237 44.75 2.92 -16.76
CA GLY A 237 43.96 3.28 -17.95
C GLY A 237 42.47 2.90 -17.88
N ARG A 238 41.96 2.47 -16.72
CA ARG A 238 40.56 2.11 -16.51
C ARG A 238 39.95 2.92 -15.36
N TRP A 239 38.73 3.44 -15.58
CA TRP A 239 37.94 4.03 -14.50
C TRP A 239 37.44 2.91 -13.60
N LEU A 240 37.82 3.00 -12.32
CA LEU A 240 37.27 2.15 -11.28
C LEU A 240 35.80 2.55 -10.99
N PRO A 241 35.02 1.67 -10.34
CA PRO A 241 33.64 1.99 -9.99
C PRO A 241 33.51 3.28 -9.15
N TRP A 242 32.31 3.86 -9.16
CA TRP A 242 31.94 4.96 -8.29
C TRP A 242 31.82 4.51 -6.84
N VAL A 243 32.48 5.23 -5.94
CA VAL A 243 32.33 5.12 -4.49
C VAL A 243 31.64 6.37 -3.95
N SER A 244 31.11 6.31 -2.73
CA SER A 244 30.45 7.46 -2.11
C SER A 244 30.59 7.50 -0.60
N ASN A 245 30.29 8.66 0.00
CA ASN A 245 29.99 8.79 1.42
C ASN A 245 28.58 8.28 1.77
N ALA A 246 27.70 8.17 0.77
CA ALA A 246 26.28 7.93 0.96
C ALA A 246 25.89 6.46 0.90
N ASP A 247 24.73 6.15 1.46
CA ASP A 247 24.16 4.82 1.46
C ASP A 247 23.90 4.30 0.03
N PRO A 248 23.98 2.98 -0.21
CA PRO A 248 23.86 2.39 -1.54
C PRO A 248 22.61 2.77 -2.33
N VAL A 249 21.51 3.02 -1.63
CA VAL A 249 20.23 3.43 -2.23
C VAL A 249 20.34 4.85 -2.79
N TRP A 250 20.98 5.75 -2.05
CA TRP A 250 21.26 7.13 -2.46
C TRP A 250 22.26 7.17 -3.62
N MET A 251 23.29 6.32 -3.59
CA MET A 251 24.24 6.17 -4.70
C MET A 251 23.57 5.72 -6.00
N ARG A 252 22.66 4.74 -5.91
CA ARG A 252 21.88 4.25 -7.06
C ARG A 252 20.91 5.30 -7.57
N GLY A 253 20.20 5.99 -6.67
CA GLY A 253 19.30 7.08 -7.02
C GLY A 253 20.01 8.20 -7.78
N VAL A 254 21.16 8.65 -7.27
CA VAL A 254 22.01 9.66 -7.93
C VAL A 254 22.57 9.15 -9.26
N GLN A 255 23.07 7.91 -9.30
CA GLN A 255 23.60 7.33 -10.54
C GLN A 255 22.54 7.32 -11.64
N THR A 256 21.32 6.91 -11.31
CA THR A 256 20.20 6.85 -12.25
C THR A 256 19.75 8.25 -12.67
N GLN A 257 19.44 9.15 -11.72
CA GLN A 257 18.91 10.48 -12.02
C GLN A 257 19.86 11.29 -12.91
N TYR A 258 21.16 11.25 -12.63
CA TYR A 258 22.16 12.03 -13.37
C TYR A 258 22.90 11.23 -14.44
N ASN A 259 22.44 10.00 -14.72
CA ASN A 259 22.97 9.11 -15.74
C ASN A 259 24.51 8.94 -15.63
N LEU A 260 24.99 8.71 -14.39
CA LEU A 260 26.41 8.56 -14.08
C LEU A 260 26.91 7.20 -14.57
N GLY A 261 27.36 7.12 -15.82
CA GLY A 261 27.87 5.86 -16.40
C GLY A 261 29.02 5.22 -15.59
N GLY A 262 29.19 3.90 -15.70
CA GLY A 262 30.12 3.10 -14.88
C GLY A 262 29.37 2.30 -13.81
N THR A 263 30.05 1.40 -13.08
CA THR A 263 29.43 0.62 -11.99
C THR A 263 29.60 1.34 -10.65
N LEU A 264 28.80 0.98 -9.65
CA LEU A 264 28.99 1.41 -8.27
C LEU A 264 29.80 0.37 -7.49
N ASP A 265 30.74 0.84 -6.68
CA ASP A 265 31.33 0.08 -5.57
C ASP A 265 30.72 0.67 -4.30
N LEU A 266 29.70 -0.05 -3.82
CA LEU A 266 28.81 0.37 -2.73
C LEU A 266 29.44 0.16 -1.34
N ASP A 267 30.64 -0.40 -1.31
CA ASP A 267 31.28 -0.93 -0.11
C ASP A 267 32.67 -0.30 0.14
N ALA A 268 33.29 0.31 -0.87
CA ALA A 268 34.59 0.95 -0.74
C ALA A 268 34.52 2.35 -0.12
N SER A 269 35.32 2.57 0.92
CA SER A 269 35.49 3.88 1.60
C SER A 269 36.50 4.80 0.91
N TYR A 270 37.06 4.37 -0.24
CA TYR A 270 38.02 5.13 -1.02
C TYR A 270 37.97 4.75 -2.50
N ALA A 271 38.35 5.68 -3.37
CA ALA A 271 38.62 5.44 -4.78
C ALA A 271 40.12 5.15 -4.99
N GLY A 272 40.45 4.18 -5.84
CA GLY A 272 41.84 3.81 -6.17
C GLY A 272 42.19 2.37 -5.77
N ALA A 273 43.46 1.98 -5.91
CA ALA A 273 43.91 0.62 -5.64
C ALA A 273 45.24 0.61 -4.87
N SER A 274 45.46 -0.41 -4.04
CA SER A 274 46.71 -0.53 -3.28
C SER A 274 47.91 -0.65 -4.21
N GLY A 275 48.98 0.10 -3.96
CA GLY A 275 50.23 0.01 -4.71
C GLY A 275 50.14 0.50 -6.16
N LYS A 276 49.03 1.15 -6.57
CA LYS A 276 48.79 1.65 -7.92
C LYS A 276 48.52 3.13 -7.89
N ASN A 277 49.28 3.90 -8.66
CA ASN A 277 49.10 5.34 -8.74
C ASN A 277 47.86 5.66 -9.59
N ILE A 278 47.08 6.64 -9.16
CA ILE A 278 45.96 7.13 -9.95
C ILE A 278 46.49 8.06 -11.06
N SER A 279 45.88 7.98 -12.25
CA SER A 279 46.16 8.84 -13.40
C SER A 279 44.96 9.71 -13.79
N GLY A 280 43.93 9.74 -12.95
CA GLY A 280 42.74 10.54 -13.13
C GLY A 280 41.78 10.40 -11.98
N ILE A 281 40.92 11.40 -11.80
CA ILE A 281 39.94 11.45 -10.73
C ILE A 281 38.67 12.14 -11.19
N GLU A 282 37.53 11.64 -10.72
CA GLU A 282 36.22 12.23 -10.95
C GLU A 282 35.49 12.35 -9.62
N ILE A 283 34.94 13.53 -9.32
CA ILE A 283 34.27 13.88 -8.06
C ILE A 283 33.05 14.74 -8.41
N ARG A 284 31.86 14.33 -7.98
CA ARG A 284 30.58 15.02 -8.15
C ARG A 284 29.81 14.99 -6.84
N ALA A 285 29.11 16.06 -6.49
CA ALA A 285 28.35 16.13 -5.23
C ALA A 285 26.90 16.52 -5.51
N PHE A 286 25.96 15.97 -4.75
CA PHE A 286 24.52 16.12 -4.97
C PHE A 286 23.82 16.35 -3.64
N LYS A 287 22.73 17.11 -3.66
CA LYS A 287 21.83 17.34 -2.52
C LYS A 287 20.41 16.99 -2.94
N GLY A 288 19.72 16.14 -2.18
CA GLY A 288 18.36 15.71 -2.50
C GLY A 288 17.74 14.80 -1.46
N ASP A 289 16.64 14.14 -1.83
CA ASP A 289 15.87 13.21 -0.99
C ASP A 289 15.54 11.91 -1.75
N THR A 290 15.24 10.81 -1.03
CA THR A 290 14.80 9.52 -1.59
C THR A 290 13.60 8.93 -0.86
N ASN A 291 12.77 8.15 -1.57
CA ASN A 291 11.55 7.50 -1.04
C ASN A 291 11.83 6.19 -0.26
N LEU A 292 13.11 5.81 -0.09
CA LEU A 292 13.53 4.56 0.53
C LEU A 292 14.28 4.84 1.84
N THR A 293 13.62 4.63 2.98
CA THR A 293 14.23 4.71 4.32
C THR A 293 14.71 3.34 4.82
N PRO A 294 15.91 3.23 5.41
CA PRO A 294 16.36 2.00 6.08
C PRO A 294 15.49 1.63 7.30
N ILE A 295 15.32 0.34 7.59
CA ILE A 295 14.78 -0.13 8.88
C ILE A 295 15.90 -0.01 9.92
N GLU A 296 15.92 1.09 10.66
CA GLU A 296 16.82 1.29 11.79
C GLU A 296 16.25 0.63 13.08
N ASP A 297 17.15 0.16 13.96
CA ASP A 297 16.84 -0.27 15.33
C ASP A 297 15.88 -1.47 15.53
N LEU A 298 16.07 -2.57 14.81
CA LEU A 298 15.42 -3.84 15.18
C LEU A 298 15.90 -4.31 16.59
N PRO A 299 14.99 -4.60 17.54
CA PRO A 299 15.37 -5.07 18.87
C PRO A 299 15.76 -6.56 18.80
N GLY A 300 16.94 -6.92 19.30
CA GLY A 300 17.49 -8.28 19.11
C GLY A 300 18.93 -8.46 19.63
N THR A 301 19.39 -9.70 19.66
CA THR A 301 20.76 -10.06 20.10
C THR A 301 21.41 -11.11 19.20
N GLU A 302 22.74 -11.05 19.07
CA GLU A 302 23.51 -12.14 18.50
C GLU A 302 23.49 -13.38 19.42
N THR A 303 23.30 -14.57 18.85
CA THR A 303 23.38 -15.85 19.54
C THR A 303 24.41 -16.77 18.90
N THR A 304 25.05 -17.60 19.71
CA THR A 304 26.14 -18.47 19.23
C THR A 304 25.69 -19.94 19.23
N PRO A 305 25.44 -20.56 18.06
CA PRO A 305 25.28 -22.00 17.97
C PRO A 305 26.62 -22.70 18.25
N SER A 306 26.60 -24.00 18.58
CA SER A 306 27.83 -24.79 18.61
C SER A 306 28.26 -25.11 17.18
N LEU A 307 29.45 -24.63 16.80
CA LEU A 307 30.00 -24.82 15.45
C LEU A 307 31.27 -25.66 15.50
N SER A 308 31.39 -26.61 14.58
CA SER A 308 32.61 -27.38 14.39
C SER A 308 32.83 -27.73 12.92
N TYR A 309 34.08 -27.95 12.56
CA TYR A 309 34.47 -28.35 11.22
C TYR A 309 35.39 -29.57 11.27
N MET A 310 35.44 -30.28 10.14
CA MET A 310 36.23 -31.49 9.94
C MET A 310 37.18 -31.30 8.76
N TYR A 311 38.38 -31.88 8.84
CA TYR A 311 39.25 -32.09 7.68
C TYR A 311 39.97 -33.45 7.74
N ASP A 312 40.20 -34.04 6.57
CA ASP A 312 40.87 -35.32 6.26
C ASP A 312 40.20 -36.60 6.79
N SER A 313 39.74 -36.62 8.04
CA SER A 313 39.18 -37.80 8.70
C SER A 313 37.93 -37.46 9.51
N ILE A 314 36.96 -38.39 9.55
CA ILE A 314 35.73 -38.28 10.35
C ILE A 314 35.98 -38.17 11.87
N SER A 315 37.17 -38.55 12.34
CA SER A 315 37.58 -38.42 13.74
C SER A 315 38.20 -37.06 14.07
N ASN A 316 38.42 -36.19 13.09
CA ASN A 316 39.21 -34.97 13.24
C ASN A 316 38.33 -33.71 13.23
N TRP A 317 37.59 -33.50 14.33
CA TRP A 317 36.69 -32.37 14.51
C TRP A 317 37.30 -31.27 15.36
N HIS A 318 37.06 -30.02 14.95
CA HIS A 318 37.56 -28.82 15.63
C HIS A 318 36.42 -27.82 15.82
N SER A 319 36.24 -27.32 17.04
CA SER A 319 35.24 -26.30 17.35
C SER A 319 35.71 -24.90 16.96
N PHE A 320 34.77 -24.02 16.63
CA PHE A 320 35.00 -22.59 16.42
C PHE A 320 33.77 -21.79 16.85
N ASP A 321 33.92 -20.50 17.13
CA ASP A 321 32.82 -19.68 17.69
C ASP A 321 32.05 -18.88 16.63
N LYS A 322 32.76 -18.22 15.71
CA LYS A 322 32.16 -17.33 14.69
C LYS A 322 32.80 -17.54 13.33
N SER A 323 34.12 -17.47 13.30
CA SER A 323 34.93 -17.57 12.08
C SER A 323 36.08 -18.55 12.30
N VAL A 324 36.47 -19.27 11.25
CA VAL A 324 37.63 -20.16 11.25
C VAL A 324 38.36 -20.10 9.91
N MET A 325 39.67 -20.27 9.96
CA MET A 325 40.56 -20.44 8.82
C MET A 325 41.22 -21.83 8.89
N SER A 326 41.26 -22.55 7.77
CA SER A 326 41.87 -23.87 7.65
C SER A 326 42.45 -24.06 6.24
N ALA A 327 43.45 -24.93 6.08
CA ALA A 327 43.99 -25.28 4.76
C ALA A 327 42.89 -25.78 3.81
N HIS A 328 41.96 -26.56 4.37
CA HIS A 328 40.71 -26.99 3.75
C HIS A 328 39.69 -27.33 4.83
N ILE A 329 38.42 -27.34 4.45
CA ILE A 329 37.30 -27.73 5.30
C ILE A 329 36.50 -28.78 4.54
N ASP A 330 36.37 -29.99 5.09
CA ASP A 330 35.70 -31.13 4.45
C ASP A 330 34.26 -31.32 4.92
N GLY A 331 33.96 -30.89 6.15
CA GLY A 331 32.62 -30.95 6.71
C GLY A 331 32.38 -29.88 7.75
N ILE A 332 31.12 -29.51 7.93
CA ILE A 332 30.64 -28.53 8.90
C ILE A 332 29.54 -29.17 9.72
N LYS A 333 29.54 -28.90 11.02
CA LYS A 333 28.48 -29.26 11.95
C LYS A 333 28.02 -28.01 12.69
N ILE A 334 26.72 -27.72 12.58
CA ILE A 334 26.02 -26.62 13.25
C ILE A 334 25.01 -27.24 14.21
N GLN A 335 25.08 -26.89 15.49
CA GLN A 335 24.14 -27.36 16.50
C GLN A 335 23.50 -26.18 17.24
N THR A 336 22.18 -26.07 17.12
CA THR A 336 21.36 -25.12 17.87
C THR A 336 20.86 -25.77 19.16
N ASN A 337 20.62 -24.98 20.20
CA ASN A 337 20.03 -25.51 21.43
C ASN A 337 18.63 -26.11 21.10
N PRO A 338 18.33 -27.38 21.47
CA PRO A 338 17.04 -28.02 21.17
C PRO A 338 15.81 -27.29 21.69
N ASN A 339 15.96 -26.42 22.70
CA ASN A 339 14.89 -25.59 23.25
C ASN A 339 14.64 -24.31 22.44
N LYS A 340 15.46 -24.00 21.42
CA LYS A 340 15.20 -22.89 20.51
C LYS A 340 13.99 -23.21 19.64
N GLN A 341 13.21 -22.18 19.33
CA GLN A 341 11.96 -22.30 18.57
C GLN A 341 12.18 -22.34 17.05
N TYR A 342 13.44 -22.43 16.62
CA TYR A 342 13.89 -22.57 15.25
C TYR A 342 15.04 -23.57 15.16
N TYR A 343 15.32 -24.02 13.95
CA TYR A 343 16.47 -24.83 13.60
C TYR A 343 17.02 -24.39 12.23
N ILE A 344 18.28 -24.73 11.97
CA ILE A 344 18.98 -24.41 10.73
C ILE A 344 19.07 -25.71 9.93
N LYS A 345 18.60 -25.69 8.68
CA LYS A 345 18.97 -26.71 7.69
C LYS A 345 20.15 -26.21 6.87
N TYR A 346 21.13 -27.07 6.66
CA TYR A 346 22.33 -26.71 5.94
C TYR A 346 22.86 -27.89 5.14
N GLN A 347 23.56 -27.57 4.06
CA GLN A 347 24.12 -28.52 3.11
C GLN A 347 25.40 -27.97 2.50
N THR A 348 26.25 -28.88 2.03
CA THR A 348 27.53 -28.55 1.42
C THR A 348 27.64 -29.13 0.02
N TRP A 349 28.27 -28.37 -0.86
CA TRP A 349 28.78 -28.86 -2.13
C TRP A 349 30.27 -29.11 -1.95
N ASN A 350 30.70 -30.36 -2.01
CA ASN A 350 32.10 -30.73 -1.86
C ASN A 350 32.76 -30.97 -3.22
N SER A 351 34.08 -30.88 -3.25
CA SER A 351 34.90 -31.11 -4.43
C SER A 351 34.60 -32.47 -5.06
N GLY A 352 34.42 -32.47 -6.38
CA GLY A 352 34.08 -33.65 -7.16
C GLY A 352 32.59 -34.02 -7.21
N LEU A 353 31.70 -33.19 -6.66
CA LEU A 353 30.24 -33.37 -6.80
C LEU A 353 29.64 -32.48 -7.90
N SER A 354 28.52 -32.94 -8.44
CA SER A 354 27.65 -32.19 -9.38
C SER A 354 26.41 -31.58 -8.71
N SER A 355 26.21 -31.82 -7.41
CA SER A 355 25.11 -31.28 -6.61
C SER A 355 25.51 -31.22 -5.13
N TYR A 356 24.70 -30.54 -4.31
CA TYR A 356 24.85 -30.57 -2.85
C TYR A 356 24.65 -32.00 -2.30
N TYR A 357 25.32 -32.29 -1.19
CA TYR A 357 24.92 -33.40 -0.32
C TYR A 357 23.54 -33.12 0.30
N PRO A 358 22.82 -34.15 0.78
CA PRO A 358 21.54 -33.97 1.47
C PRO A 358 21.64 -32.95 2.61
N GLU A 359 20.57 -32.17 2.81
CA GLU A 359 20.47 -31.25 3.94
C GLU A 359 20.42 -32.02 5.27
N VAL A 360 21.11 -31.47 6.27
CA VAL A 360 21.06 -31.90 7.67
C VAL A 360 20.46 -30.80 8.53
N ALA A 361 19.85 -31.16 9.66
CA ALA A 361 19.24 -30.21 10.59
C ALA A 361 20.11 -29.98 11.83
N SER A 362 20.15 -28.73 12.32
CA SER A 362 20.96 -28.35 13.48
C SER A 362 20.46 -28.89 14.83
N THR A 363 19.29 -29.53 14.85
CA THR A 363 18.72 -30.24 16.01
C THR A 363 19.19 -31.70 16.08
N GLU A 364 19.79 -32.21 15.01
CA GLU A 364 20.29 -33.58 14.92
C GLU A 364 21.81 -33.60 15.17
N ASN A 365 22.33 -34.70 15.72
CA ASN A 365 23.78 -34.89 15.83
C ASN A 365 24.35 -35.40 14.49
N ASP A 366 24.21 -34.59 13.45
CA ASP A 366 24.64 -34.87 12.09
C ASP A 366 25.56 -33.76 11.55
N TYR A 367 26.10 -33.93 10.35
CA TYR A 367 26.99 -32.96 9.71
C TYR A 367 26.86 -32.95 8.18
N ALA A 368 27.14 -31.80 7.57
CA ALA A 368 27.20 -31.67 6.12
C ALA A 368 28.65 -31.77 5.63
N GLY A 369 28.92 -32.70 4.72
CA GLY A 369 30.23 -32.86 4.08
C GLY A 369 30.77 -34.29 4.11
N SER A 370 32.01 -34.47 3.68
CA SER A 370 32.66 -35.80 3.62
C SER A 370 34.15 -35.66 3.82
N ALA A 371 34.71 -36.47 4.72
CA ALA A 371 36.16 -36.53 4.97
C ALA A 371 36.96 -36.71 3.67
N GLY A 372 38.05 -35.96 3.53
CA GLY A 372 38.93 -35.95 2.37
C GLY A 372 38.37 -35.25 1.14
N LYS A 373 37.19 -34.61 1.22
CA LYS A 373 36.58 -33.86 0.12
C LYS A 373 36.30 -32.42 0.54
N PRO A 374 37.14 -31.45 0.14
CA PRO A 374 36.97 -30.06 0.54
C PRO A 374 35.64 -29.46 0.08
N ILE A 375 35.01 -28.66 0.92
CA ILE A 375 33.80 -27.90 0.64
C ILE A 375 34.11 -26.77 -0.34
N GLN A 376 33.20 -26.54 -1.27
CA GLN A 376 33.24 -25.44 -2.25
C GLN A 376 32.07 -24.46 -2.07
N ARG A 377 30.91 -24.94 -1.60
CA ARG A 377 29.76 -24.11 -1.26
C ARG A 377 29.06 -24.59 0.00
N VAL A 378 28.50 -23.66 0.76
CA VAL A 378 27.66 -23.92 1.93
C VAL A 378 26.35 -23.20 1.72
N GLY A 379 25.24 -23.94 1.68
CA GLY A 379 23.88 -23.38 1.65
C GLY A 379 23.21 -23.60 2.99
N LEU A 380 22.41 -22.63 3.43
CA LEU A 380 21.60 -22.78 4.63
C LEU A 380 20.26 -22.08 4.53
N HIS A 381 19.32 -22.57 5.32
CA HIS A 381 18.00 -22.02 5.53
C HIS A 381 17.63 -22.14 7.01
N VAL A 382 16.83 -21.22 7.50
CA VAL A 382 16.30 -21.27 8.86
C VAL A 382 14.83 -21.65 8.82
N TYR A 383 14.40 -22.50 9.74
CA TYR A 383 13.02 -22.93 9.87
C TYR A 383 12.57 -22.76 11.31
N ARG A 384 11.34 -22.31 11.51
CA ARG A 384 10.66 -22.41 12.81
C ARG A 384 10.40 -23.88 13.12
N SER A 385 10.27 -24.21 14.41
CA SER A 385 10.05 -25.57 14.92
C SER A 385 8.85 -26.31 14.32
N ASP A 386 7.90 -25.61 13.68
CA ASP A 386 6.76 -26.18 12.95
C ASP A 386 7.01 -26.39 11.44
N GLY A 387 8.23 -26.12 10.95
CA GLY A 387 8.65 -26.37 9.56
C GLY A 387 8.50 -25.18 8.62
N VAL A 388 8.09 -24.01 9.10
CA VAL A 388 7.99 -22.78 8.29
C VAL A 388 9.38 -22.17 8.06
N LYS A 389 9.74 -21.91 6.80
CA LYS A 389 11.00 -21.24 6.45
C LYS A 389 10.97 -19.78 6.91
N LEU A 390 12.02 -19.33 7.59
CA LEU A 390 12.17 -17.98 8.11
C LEU A 390 13.08 -17.14 7.21
N THR A 391 12.58 -15.99 6.74
CA THR A 391 13.35 -14.93 6.08
C THR A 391 13.43 -13.66 6.95
N THR A 392 12.79 -13.66 8.10
CA THR A 392 12.81 -12.57 9.09
C THR A 392 12.82 -13.18 10.49
N GLY A 393 13.08 -12.39 11.54
CA GLY A 393 13.12 -12.85 12.94
C GLY A 393 14.42 -13.53 13.36
N VAL A 394 14.94 -14.43 12.52
CA VAL A 394 16.26 -15.06 12.70
C VAL A 394 17.10 -14.80 11.47
N VAL A 395 18.22 -14.10 11.65
CA VAL A 395 19.15 -13.76 10.58
C VAL A 395 20.42 -14.55 10.76
N VAL A 396 20.75 -15.44 9.82
CA VAL A 396 22.00 -16.19 9.80
C VAL A 396 22.89 -15.61 8.70
N MET A 397 23.86 -14.80 9.11
CA MET A 397 24.87 -14.25 8.20
C MET A 397 25.97 -15.30 7.99
N LEU A 398 26.21 -15.67 6.74
CA LEU A 398 27.20 -16.67 6.33
C LEU A 398 28.12 -16.09 5.25
N ARG A 399 29.44 -16.29 5.39
CA ARG A 399 30.40 -16.04 4.30
C ARG A 399 31.54 -17.06 4.29
N ALA A 400 32.16 -17.22 3.13
CA ALA A 400 33.28 -18.14 2.93
C ALA A 400 34.53 -17.39 2.48
N TYR A 401 35.69 -17.88 2.87
CA TYR A 401 36.98 -17.39 2.41
C TYR A 401 37.49 -18.28 1.28
N VAL A 402 37.71 -17.68 0.12
CA VAL A 402 38.11 -18.36 -1.13
C VAL A 402 39.21 -17.53 -1.80
N ASP A 403 40.29 -18.17 -2.22
CA ASP A 403 41.42 -17.54 -2.94
C ASP A 403 41.93 -16.23 -2.30
N GLY A 404 42.11 -16.22 -0.97
CA GLY A 404 42.70 -15.07 -0.28
C GLY A 404 41.72 -13.96 0.09
N ASN A 405 40.42 -14.12 -0.15
CA ASN A 405 39.41 -13.10 0.11
C ASN A 405 38.15 -13.66 0.77
N TRP A 406 37.56 -12.87 1.67
CA TRP A 406 36.19 -13.12 2.15
C TRP A 406 35.20 -12.76 1.05
N LEU A 407 34.30 -13.69 0.73
CA LEU A 407 33.18 -13.44 -0.15
C LEU A 407 32.10 -12.61 0.57
N PRO A 408 31.16 -12.00 -0.17
CA PRO A 408 30.01 -11.30 0.42
C PRO A 408 29.25 -12.19 1.40
N TRP A 409 28.62 -11.55 2.39
CA TRP A 409 27.66 -12.21 3.27
C TRP A 409 26.41 -12.61 2.51
N VAL A 410 26.04 -13.88 2.60
CA VAL A 410 24.72 -14.38 2.25
C VAL A 410 23.92 -14.63 3.53
N SER A 411 22.61 -14.76 3.39
CA SER A 411 21.74 -15.04 4.53
C SER A 411 20.51 -15.85 4.15
N ASN A 412 19.83 -16.40 5.15
CA ASN A 412 18.45 -16.86 4.99
C ASN A 412 17.45 -15.69 4.93
N ALA A 413 17.86 -14.49 5.37
CA ALA A 413 16.98 -13.38 5.64
C ALA A 413 16.76 -12.44 4.45
N ASP A 414 15.66 -11.68 4.50
CA ASP A 414 15.33 -10.66 3.52
C ASP A 414 16.36 -9.52 3.52
N PRO A 415 16.59 -8.82 2.39
CA PRO A 415 17.69 -7.87 2.22
C PRO A 415 17.73 -6.76 3.28
N GLU A 416 16.58 -6.26 3.71
CA GLU A 416 16.45 -5.23 4.73
C GLU A 416 16.87 -5.71 6.13
N TRP A 417 16.61 -6.98 6.46
CA TRP A 417 17.06 -7.59 7.73
C TRP A 417 18.56 -7.85 7.73
N MET A 418 19.13 -8.28 6.60
CA MET A 418 20.58 -8.42 6.44
C MET A 418 21.30 -7.08 6.63
N ARG A 419 20.76 -5.98 6.06
CA ARG A 419 21.31 -4.63 6.19
C ARG A 419 21.21 -4.11 7.63
N SER A 420 20.05 -4.31 8.26
CA SER A 420 19.83 -3.92 9.66
C SER A 420 20.85 -4.60 10.59
N VAL A 421 21.02 -5.91 10.46
CA VAL A 421 22.01 -6.69 11.22
C VAL A 421 23.45 -6.29 10.89
N GLN A 422 23.79 -6.09 9.62
CA GLN A 422 25.13 -5.67 9.21
C GLN A 422 25.51 -4.33 9.82
N SER A 423 24.59 -3.37 9.81
CA SER A 423 24.76 -2.03 10.39
C SER A 423 24.84 -2.10 11.92
N LYS A 424 23.83 -2.71 12.56
CA LYS A 424 23.72 -2.82 14.03
C LYS A 424 24.91 -3.50 14.69
N TYR A 425 25.47 -4.54 14.05
CA TYR A 425 26.56 -5.34 14.61
C TYR A 425 27.92 -5.10 13.95
N ASP A 426 28.03 -4.08 13.09
CA ASP A 426 29.27 -3.68 12.41
C ASP A 426 30.01 -4.88 11.76
N LEU A 427 29.29 -5.69 10.99
CA LEU A 427 29.82 -6.97 10.48
C LEU A 427 30.88 -6.83 9.38
N GLY A 428 31.07 -5.62 8.84
CA GLY A 428 31.93 -5.33 7.69
C GLY A 428 31.61 -6.20 6.45
N GLY A 429 32.44 -6.12 5.41
CA GLY A 429 32.24 -6.87 4.15
C GLY A 429 30.97 -6.45 3.39
N THR A 430 30.72 -7.05 2.23
CA THR A 430 29.58 -6.71 1.35
C THR A 430 28.44 -7.71 1.54
N LEU A 431 27.21 -7.41 1.10
CA LEU A 431 26.07 -8.33 1.15
C LEU A 431 25.75 -8.87 -0.25
N ASP A 432 25.61 -10.19 -0.39
CA ASP A 432 24.90 -10.83 -1.49
C ASP A 432 23.48 -11.17 -1.02
N THR A 433 22.57 -10.22 -1.23
CA THR A 433 21.16 -10.33 -0.80
C THR A 433 20.31 -11.19 -1.74
N ASN A 434 20.90 -11.78 -2.78
CA ASN A 434 20.22 -12.66 -3.73
C ASN A 434 20.72 -14.11 -3.64
N GLY A 435 21.93 -14.32 -3.14
CA GLY A 435 22.55 -15.62 -2.95
C GLY A 435 22.07 -16.33 -1.68
N TYR A 436 21.83 -17.63 -1.81
CA TYR A 436 21.44 -18.52 -0.68
C TYR A 436 22.57 -19.47 -0.25
N TYR A 437 23.78 -19.28 -0.80
CA TYR A 437 24.96 -20.08 -0.46
C TYR A 437 26.25 -19.25 -0.50
N ALA A 438 27.19 -19.57 0.39
CA ALA A 438 28.53 -18.98 0.37
C ALA A 438 29.51 -19.92 -0.33
N GLY A 439 30.40 -19.38 -1.16
CA GLY A 439 31.44 -20.13 -1.87
C GLY A 439 31.31 -20.11 -3.39
N ILE A 440 32.32 -20.65 -4.08
CA ILE A 440 32.42 -20.64 -5.55
C ILE A 440 32.56 -22.08 -6.03
N ALA A 441 31.75 -22.49 -7.02
CA ALA A 441 31.89 -23.84 -7.58
C ALA A 441 33.29 -24.03 -8.18
N GLY A 442 33.88 -25.20 -7.94
CA GLY A 442 35.23 -25.52 -8.39
C GLY A 442 36.34 -24.95 -7.51
N LYS A 443 36.03 -24.14 -6.48
CA LYS A 443 37.03 -23.56 -5.57
C LYS A 443 36.78 -23.99 -4.14
N ASN A 444 37.81 -24.54 -3.50
CA ASN A 444 37.71 -25.00 -2.12
C ASN A 444 37.71 -23.81 -1.16
N ILE A 445 36.86 -23.87 -0.14
CA ILE A 445 36.86 -22.87 0.93
C ILE A 445 38.02 -23.16 1.89
N SER A 446 38.72 -22.10 2.31
CA SER A 446 39.78 -22.15 3.33
C SER A 446 39.44 -21.32 4.57
N GLY A 447 38.18 -20.87 4.66
CA GLY A 447 37.62 -20.27 5.86
C GLY A 447 36.11 -20.13 5.75
N ILE A 448 35.46 -20.06 6.89
CA ILE A 448 34.02 -19.86 6.99
C ILE A 448 33.68 -19.00 8.21
N GLU A 449 32.72 -18.12 8.04
CA GLU A 449 32.15 -17.32 9.13
C GLU A 449 30.63 -17.47 9.15
N ILE A 450 30.08 -17.79 10.32
CA ILE A 450 28.65 -18.00 10.57
C ILE A 450 28.28 -17.18 11.80
N ARG A 451 27.28 -16.31 11.67
CA ARG A 451 26.77 -15.45 12.74
C ARG A 451 25.26 -15.55 12.76
N VAL A 452 24.67 -15.78 13.94
CA VAL A 452 23.22 -15.93 14.09
C VAL A 452 22.67 -14.80 14.95
N PHE A 453 21.63 -14.12 14.48
CA PHE A 453 21.00 -13.01 15.17
C PHE A 453 19.52 -13.32 15.37
N GLU A 454 19.07 -13.19 16.61
CA GLU A 454 17.66 -13.29 17.00
C GLU A 454 17.14 -11.86 17.11
N GLU A 455 16.69 -11.34 15.97
CA GLU A 455 16.14 -10.01 15.80
C GLU A 455 14.61 -10.15 15.97
N ASN A 456 14.05 -9.80 17.13
CA ASN A 456 12.72 -10.20 17.62
C ASN A 456 12.51 -11.69 17.96
N GLY A 457 11.56 -11.95 18.87
CA GLY A 457 11.27 -13.27 19.44
C GLY A 457 10.59 -14.24 18.45
N ILE A 458 11.16 -15.43 18.33
CA ILE A 458 10.92 -16.40 17.23
C ILE A 458 9.52 -17.04 17.24
N ASN A 459 8.75 -16.86 18.32
CA ASN A 459 7.36 -17.30 18.38
C ASN A 459 6.33 -16.18 18.48
N THR A 460 6.74 -14.92 18.39
CA THR A 460 5.82 -13.78 18.42
C THR A 460 6.54 -12.58 17.83
N THR A 461 6.09 -12.14 16.66
CA THR A 461 5.51 -10.81 16.71
C THR A 461 4.27 -10.81 15.81
N PRO A 462 3.06 -10.70 16.40
CA PRO A 462 2.09 -9.79 15.78
C PRO A 462 2.91 -8.56 15.42
N THR A 463 2.89 -8.08 14.17
CA THR A 463 3.50 -6.79 13.85
C THR A 463 3.02 -5.85 14.95
N THR A 464 3.93 -5.39 15.82
CA THR A 464 3.52 -4.47 16.89
C THR A 464 3.05 -3.25 16.14
N PRO A 465 1.75 -2.92 16.20
CA PRO A 465 1.23 -1.83 15.42
C PRO A 465 2.03 -0.58 15.80
N THR A 466 2.65 0.04 14.82
CA THR A 466 3.48 1.23 15.04
C THR A 466 2.59 2.46 15.08
N GLY A 467 2.88 3.37 16.01
CA GLY A 467 2.16 4.64 16.16
C GLY A 467 0.67 4.48 16.41
N ASN A 468 -0.15 5.20 15.66
CA ASN A 468 -1.61 5.15 15.83
C ASN A 468 -2.16 3.90 15.16
N TYR A 469 -2.89 3.08 15.92
CA TYR A 469 -3.40 1.82 15.41
C TYR A 469 -4.78 1.46 15.95
N LYS A 470 -5.47 0.62 15.17
CA LYS A 470 -6.72 -0.05 15.54
C LYS A 470 -6.71 -1.45 14.94
N ILE A 471 -7.12 -2.45 15.73
CA ILE A 471 -7.28 -3.84 15.27
C ILE A 471 -8.59 -4.41 15.82
N ILE A 472 -9.41 -4.91 14.92
CA ILE A 472 -10.65 -5.64 15.17
C ILE A 472 -10.33 -7.14 15.26
N GLN A 473 -10.84 -7.80 16.32
CA GLN A 473 -10.69 -9.24 16.50
C GLN A 473 -11.85 -9.99 15.82
N ALA A 474 -11.84 -10.03 14.49
CA ALA A 474 -12.81 -10.80 13.72
C ALA A 474 -12.43 -12.31 13.66
N PRO A 475 -13.40 -13.23 13.65
CA PRO A 475 -13.14 -14.66 13.44
C PRO A 475 -12.37 -14.88 12.14
N PHE A 476 -11.35 -15.73 12.19
CA PHE A 476 -10.52 -16.06 11.04
C PHE A 476 -10.94 -17.38 10.41
N ILE A 477 -11.04 -17.41 9.09
CA ILE A 477 -11.31 -18.59 8.29
C ILE A 477 -10.33 -18.59 7.13
N SER A 478 -9.60 -19.69 6.96
CA SER A 478 -8.72 -19.89 5.80
C SER A 478 -9.51 -20.53 4.66
N GLN A 479 -9.21 -20.12 3.42
CA GLN A 479 -9.73 -20.77 2.22
C GLN A 479 -8.87 -21.98 1.79
N LEU A 480 -7.65 -22.11 2.32
CA LEU A 480 -6.69 -23.11 1.90
C LEU A 480 -7.23 -24.52 2.18
N GLY A 481 -7.24 -25.37 1.14
CA GLY A 481 -7.78 -26.74 1.21
C GLY A 481 -9.21 -26.83 0.68
N ASP A 482 -10.16 -26.23 1.40
CA ASP A 482 -11.60 -26.48 1.18
C ASP A 482 -12.24 -25.53 0.14
N TYR A 483 -11.69 -24.32 -0.03
CA TYR A 483 -12.26 -23.28 -0.90
C TYR A 483 -11.18 -22.63 -1.80
N PRO A 484 -10.60 -23.38 -2.76
CA PRO A 484 -9.44 -22.91 -3.54
C PRO A 484 -9.62 -21.53 -4.19
N THR A 485 -10.82 -21.18 -4.63
CA THR A 485 -11.17 -19.89 -5.25
C THR A 485 -12.27 -19.16 -4.48
N GLY A 486 -12.40 -19.39 -3.18
CA GLY A 486 -13.54 -18.90 -2.38
C GLY A 486 -13.27 -17.66 -1.55
N CYS A 487 -12.27 -16.84 -1.90
CA CYS A 487 -11.82 -15.71 -1.09
C CYS A 487 -12.97 -14.76 -0.70
N GLU A 488 -13.90 -14.48 -1.62
CA GLU A 488 -15.04 -13.59 -1.39
C GLU A 488 -16.09 -14.22 -0.46
N SER A 489 -16.34 -15.52 -0.62
CA SER A 489 -17.27 -16.27 0.23
C SER A 489 -16.74 -16.40 1.66
N VAL A 490 -15.46 -16.75 1.80
CA VAL A 490 -14.79 -16.88 3.10
C VAL A 490 -14.74 -15.52 3.81
N THR A 491 -14.35 -14.46 3.09
CA THR A 491 -14.31 -13.09 3.62
C THR A 491 -15.68 -12.59 4.06
N ALA A 492 -16.73 -12.82 3.26
CA ALA A 492 -18.10 -12.45 3.63
C ALA A 492 -18.57 -13.17 4.90
N VAL A 493 -18.23 -14.45 5.06
CA VAL A 493 -18.59 -15.21 6.26
C VAL A 493 -17.81 -14.76 7.50
N MET A 494 -16.52 -14.38 7.37
CA MET A 494 -15.78 -13.78 8.48
C MET A 494 -16.46 -12.50 8.97
N ALA A 495 -16.90 -11.62 8.06
CA ALA A 495 -17.64 -10.39 8.40
C ALA A 495 -19.02 -10.67 9.04
N LEU A 496 -19.78 -11.63 8.51
CA LEU A 496 -21.08 -12.03 9.06
C LEU A 496 -20.95 -12.60 10.48
N ASN A 497 -19.98 -13.47 10.71
CA ASN A 497 -19.73 -14.07 12.02
C ASN A 497 -19.30 -13.00 13.03
N TYR A 498 -18.49 -12.02 12.62
CA TYR A 498 -18.15 -10.88 13.46
C TYR A 498 -19.39 -10.03 13.81
N ALA A 499 -20.31 -9.83 12.88
CA ALA A 499 -21.61 -9.17 13.13
C ALA A 499 -22.58 -10.00 13.99
N GLY A 500 -22.18 -11.18 14.48
CA GLY A 500 -23.01 -12.07 15.28
C GLY A 500 -24.01 -12.91 14.47
N ILE A 501 -23.87 -12.93 13.13
CA ILE A 501 -24.75 -13.65 12.21
C ILE A 501 -24.03 -14.94 11.80
N ASN A 502 -24.17 -15.96 12.64
CA ASN A 502 -23.49 -17.24 12.46
C ASN A 502 -23.94 -17.95 11.18
N THR A 503 -23.01 -18.16 10.23
CA THR A 503 -23.19 -19.01 9.05
C THR A 503 -21.88 -19.72 8.71
N SER A 504 -21.96 -20.85 8.01
CA SER A 504 -20.78 -21.51 7.44
C SER A 504 -20.50 -21.01 6.03
N VAL A 505 -19.26 -21.19 5.55
CA VAL A 505 -18.87 -20.91 4.15
C VAL A 505 -19.67 -21.79 3.19
N ASP A 506 -19.86 -23.08 3.52
CA ASP A 506 -20.69 -23.98 2.71
C ASP A 506 -22.14 -23.48 2.58
N THR A 507 -22.77 -23.11 3.70
CA THR A 507 -24.14 -22.57 3.69
C THR A 507 -24.21 -21.29 2.85
N PHE A 508 -23.18 -20.43 2.94
CA PHE A 508 -23.09 -19.21 2.13
C PHE A 508 -23.08 -19.53 0.63
N ILE A 509 -22.19 -20.43 0.22
CA ILE A 509 -22.03 -20.85 -1.18
C ILE A 509 -23.29 -21.50 -1.74
N ASP A 510 -23.93 -22.37 -0.96
CA ASP A 510 -25.03 -23.21 -1.47
C ASP A 510 -26.39 -22.51 -1.45
N THR A 511 -26.61 -21.58 -0.51
CA THR A 511 -27.93 -20.97 -0.30
C THR A 511 -28.03 -19.55 -0.86
N TYR A 512 -26.93 -18.80 -0.84
CA TYR A 512 -26.98 -17.34 -1.03
C TYR A 512 -26.16 -16.84 -2.23
N LEU A 513 -25.13 -17.55 -2.66
CA LEU A 513 -24.26 -17.14 -3.76
C LEU A 513 -24.82 -17.56 -5.13
N ASP A 514 -25.05 -16.58 -6.01
CA ASP A 514 -25.42 -16.86 -7.40
C ASP A 514 -24.15 -17.23 -8.20
N LYS A 515 -24.14 -18.41 -8.83
CA LYS A 515 -23.00 -18.98 -9.56
C LYS A 515 -23.34 -19.21 -11.04
N SER A 516 -22.37 -19.05 -11.94
CA SER A 516 -22.48 -19.43 -13.35
C SER A 516 -21.12 -19.84 -13.93
N THR A 517 -21.08 -20.32 -15.17
CA THR A 517 -19.82 -20.70 -15.86
C THR A 517 -19.55 -19.75 -17.03
N ILE A 518 -18.34 -19.76 -17.60
CA ILE A 518 -18.02 -18.91 -18.75
C ILE A 518 -18.99 -19.18 -19.94
N PRO A 519 -19.51 -18.13 -20.61
CA PRO A 519 -19.30 -16.70 -20.31
C PRO A 519 -20.22 -16.20 -19.18
N PHE A 520 -19.67 -15.37 -18.28
CA PHE A 520 -20.42 -14.74 -17.17
C PHE A 520 -20.07 -13.25 -17.03
N ASP A 521 -20.83 -12.47 -16.26
CA ASP A 521 -20.41 -11.14 -15.82
C ASP A 521 -20.02 -11.21 -14.33
N PRO A 522 -18.79 -10.83 -13.95
CA PRO A 522 -18.34 -10.87 -12.55
C PRO A 522 -19.13 -9.94 -11.63
N ASN A 523 -19.90 -8.98 -12.17
CA ASN A 523 -20.82 -8.15 -11.39
C ASN A 523 -22.22 -8.78 -11.20
N LEU A 524 -22.52 -9.90 -11.86
CA LEU A 524 -23.85 -10.55 -11.79
C LEU A 524 -23.83 -11.91 -11.09
N THR A 525 -22.76 -12.68 -11.26
CA THR A 525 -22.62 -14.03 -10.67
C THR A 525 -21.15 -14.36 -10.38
N PHE A 526 -20.92 -15.27 -9.46
CA PHE A 526 -19.63 -15.92 -9.25
C PHE A 526 -19.29 -16.85 -10.43
N GLY A 527 -18.09 -16.69 -10.98
CA GLY A 527 -17.60 -17.48 -12.10
C GLY A 527 -17.03 -18.83 -11.69
N GLY A 528 -17.84 -19.87 -11.75
CA GLY A 528 -17.49 -21.25 -11.38
C GLY A 528 -18.07 -21.66 -10.03
N ASP A 529 -17.34 -22.50 -9.31
CA ASP A 529 -17.65 -22.89 -7.93
C ASP A 529 -16.45 -22.56 -7.01
N PRO A 530 -16.66 -21.85 -5.88
CA PRO A 530 -15.62 -21.54 -4.90
C PRO A 530 -14.80 -22.74 -4.40
N ARG A 531 -15.37 -23.95 -4.47
CA ARG A 531 -14.72 -25.22 -4.06
C ARG A 531 -13.86 -25.85 -5.17
N SER A 532 -13.76 -25.23 -6.34
CA SER A 532 -12.99 -25.74 -7.48
C SER A 532 -11.78 -24.86 -7.75
N SER A 533 -10.62 -25.48 -8.01
CA SER A 533 -9.39 -24.78 -8.39
C SER A 533 -9.38 -24.21 -9.82
N HIS A 534 -10.44 -24.43 -10.60
CA HIS A 534 -10.57 -24.02 -12.00
C HIS A 534 -11.60 -22.91 -12.21
N SER A 535 -12.03 -22.27 -11.12
CA SER A 535 -12.98 -21.17 -11.13
C SER A 535 -12.27 -19.81 -11.20
N TYR A 536 -13.06 -18.77 -11.38
CA TYR A 536 -12.63 -17.36 -11.30
C TYR A 536 -13.04 -16.83 -9.92
N GLY A 537 -13.80 -15.73 -9.91
CA GLY A 537 -14.37 -15.09 -8.73
C GLY A 537 -15.58 -14.25 -9.10
N CYS A 538 -15.84 -13.21 -8.31
CA CYS A 538 -16.85 -12.18 -8.55
C CYS A 538 -16.44 -10.83 -7.97
N TYR A 539 -17.19 -9.81 -8.34
CA TYR A 539 -17.08 -8.45 -7.82
C TYR A 539 -18.17 -8.14 -6.80
N SER A 540 -18.00 -7.00 -6.12
CA SER A 540 -18.80 -6.59 -4.97
C SER A 540 -20.33 -6.69 -5.12
N PRO A 541 -20.97 -6.43 -6.28
CA PRO A 541 -22.43 -6.53 -6.37
C PRO A 541 -22.97 -7.95 -6.14
N VAL A 542 -22.20 -8.98 -6.49
CA VAL A 542 -22.60 -10.38 -6.30
C VAL A 542 -22.62 -10.74 -4.82
N ILE A 543 -21.57 -10.35 -4.09
CA ILE A 543 -21.47 -10.58 -2.65
C ILE A 543 -22.48 -9.73 -1.88
N LYS A 544 -22.72 -8.47 -2.28
CA LYS A 544 -23.79 -7.66 -1.68
C LYS A 544 -25.15 -8.36 -1.81
N LYS A 545 -25.48 -8.88 -2.99
CA LYS A 545 -26.74 -9.61 -3.21
C LYS A 545 -26.86 -10.85 -2.32
N ALA A 546 -25.77 -11.60 -2.15
CA ALA A 546 -25.73 -12.74 -1.24
C ALA A 546 -25.91 -12.30 0.23
N LEU A 547 -25.20 -11.24 0.65
CA LEU A 547 -25.34 -10.65 1.98
C LEU A 547 -26.77 -10.15 2.24
N ASP A 548 -27.39 -9.42 1.32
CA ASP A 548 -28.77 -8.94 1.47
C ASP A 548 -29.76 -10.09 1.75
N ARG A 549 -29.56 -11.26 1.10
CA ARG A 549 -30.35 -12.47 1.38
C ARG A 549 -30.06 -13.04 2.78
N VAL A 550 -28.81 -13.08 3.20
CA VAL A 550 -28.41 -13.55 4.54
C VAL A 550 -28.93 -12.63 5.63
N LEU A 551 -28.89 -11.31 5.41
CA LEU A 551 -29.20 -10.26 6.38
C LEU A 551 -30.70 -9.93 6.48
N SER A 552 -31.50 -10.41 5.52
CA SER A 552 -32.95 -10.22 5.52
C SER A 552 -33.57 -10.64 6.85
N GLY A 553 -34.30 -9.70 7.49
CA GLY A 553 -34.93 -9.92 8.80
C GLY A 553 -34.00 -9.93 10.02
N LYS A 554 -32.68 -9.75 9.85
CA LYS A 554 -31.69 -9.81 10.95
C LYS A 554 -31.33 -8.46 11.55
N GLY A 555 -31.90 -7.37 11.03
CA GLY A 555 -31.65 -6.02 11.55
C GLY A 555 -30.25 -5.48 11.23
N TYR A 556 -29.66 -5.95 10.13
CA TYR A 556 -28.41 -5.51 9.53
C TYR A 556 -28.62 -5.25 8.03
N GLU A 557 -27.71 -4.54 7.41
CA GLU A 557 -27.66 -4.31 5.96
C GLU A 557 -26.22 -4.31 5.44
N ALA A 558 -26.05 -4.60 4.15
CA ALA A 558 -24.76 -4.58 3.47
C ALA A 558 -24.70 -3.40 2.50
N ASN A 559 -23.71 -2.52 2.67
CA ASN A 559 -23.54 -1.34 1.83
C ASN A 559 -22.26 -1.45 1.01
N ILE A 560 -22.39 -1.28 -0.32
CA ILE A 560 -21.23 -1.19 -1.22
C ILE A 560 -20.65 0.22 -1.09
N LEU A 561 -19.35 0.30 -0.93
CA LEU A 561 -18.57 1.52 -0.90
C LEU A 561 -17.75 1.59 -2.18
N ASN A 562 -18.04 2.59 -3.01
CA ASN A 562 -17.38 2.76 -4.32
C ASN A 562 -16.33 3.85 -4.24
N SER A 563 -15.09 3.53 -4.60
CA SER A 563 -14.00 4.51 -4.71
C SER A 563 -13.71 5.31 -3.43
N VAL A 564 -14.06 4.75 -2.26
CA VAL A 564 -13.74 5.33 -0.96
C VAL A 564 -12.27 5.05 -0.64
N SER A 565 -11.54 6.06 -0.15
CA SER A 565 -10.12 5.90 0.22
C SER A 565 -9.97 4.99 1.43
N LEU A 566 -8.83 4.30 1.53
CA LEU A 566 -8.57 3.40 2.66
C LEU A 566 -8.50 4.15 4.00
N GLU A 567 -8.06 5.41 4.01
CA GLU A 567 -8.10 6.27 5.19
C GLU A 567 -9.54 6.59 5.64
N THR A 568 -10.44 6.88 4.70
CA THR A 568 -11.87 7.04 5.00
C THR A 568 -12.50 5.73 5.47
N LEU A 569 -12.13 4.60 4.85
CA LEU A 569 -12.59 3.29 5.32
C LEU A 569 -12.15 3.00 6.77
N CYS A 570 -10.92 3.38 7.12
CA CYS A 570 -10.40 3.21 8.47
C CYS A 570 -11.14 4.08 9.47
N SER A 571 -11.20 5.39 9.21
CA SER A 571 -11.80 6.37 10.12
C SER A 571 -13.31 6.21 10.30
N GLN A 572 -14.05 5.77 9.27
CA GLN A 572 -15.51 5.64 9.36
C GLN A 572 -15.98 4.26 9.83
N TYR A 573 -15.20 3.21 9.61
CA TYR A 573 -15.63 1.84 9.89
C TYR A 573 -14.69 1.12 10.86
N ILE A 574 -13.39 1.08 10.58
CA ILE A 574 -12.45 0.34 11.44
C ILE A 574 -12.39 0.93 12.85
N ASP A 575 -12.36 2.26 12.98
CA ASP A 575 -12.35 2.95 14.27
C ASP A 575 -13.64 2.73 15.07
N GLU A 576 -14.76 2.51 14.39
CA GLU A 576 -16.08 2.20 14.95
C GLU A 576 -16.32 0.68 15.08
N ASP A 577 -15.24 -0.13 15.04
CA ASP A 577 -15.25 -1.59 15.21
C ASP A 577 -16.04 -2.36 14.13
N ILE A 578 -16.05 -1.88 12.88
CA ILE A 578 -16.72 -2.49 11.73
C ILE A 578 -15.66 -2.93 10.69
N PRO A 579 -15.42 -4.24 10.50
CA PRO A 579 -14.47 -4.73 9.50
C PRO A 579 -15.03 -4.55 8.08
N VAL A 580 -14.13 -4.41 7.10
CA VAL A 580 -14.49 -4.09 5.71
C VAL A 580 -14.11 -5.24 4.78
N ILE A 581 -15.07 -5.77 4.03
CA ILE A 581 -14.85 -6.75 2.95
C ILE A 581 -14.27 -5.98 1.76
N MET A 582 -13.09 -6.34 1.27
CA MET A 582 -12.34 -5.53 0.31
C MET A 582 -11.77 -6.36 -0.83
N TRP A 583 -11.89 -5.85 -2.06
CA TRP A 583 -11.27 -6.44 -3.24
C TRP A 583 -9.90 -5.80 -3.52
N ALA A 584 -8.88 -6.63 -3.66
CA ALA A 584 -7.53 -6.25 -4.06
C ALA A 584 -6.88 -7.40 -4.84
N THR A 585 -5.56 -7.38 -5.02
CA THR A 585 -4.86 -8.46 -5.73
C THR A 585 -4.21 -9.45 -4.77
N MET A 586 -4.04 -10.70 -5.20
CA MET A 586 -3.33 -11.71 -4.42
C MET A 586 -1.92 -11.21 -4.10
N TYR A 587 -1.54 -11.28 -2.82
CA TYR A 587 -0.25 -10.81 -2.29
C TYR A 587 0.06 -9.33 -2.58
N MET A 588 -0.96 -8.52 -2.88
CA MET A 588 -0.82 -7.12 -3.32
C MET A 588 0.02 -6.94 -4.59
N ASN A 589 0.05 -7.95 -5.46
CA ASN A 589 0.78 -7.90 -6.74
C ASN A 589 0.15 -6.91 -7.74
N PRO A 590 0.92 -6.39 -8.71
CA PRO A 590 0.37 -5.52 -9.74
C PRO A 590 -0.80 -6.17 -10.51
N PRO A 591 -1.93 -5.46 -10.71
CA PRO A 591 -3.05 -5.95 -11.48
C PRO A 591 -2.72 -6.01 -12.98
N TYR A 592 -3.25 -7.00 -13.68
CA TYR A 592 -3.15 -7.14 -15.13
C TYR A 592 -4.44 -7.68 -15.74
N ILE A 593 -4.66 -7.42 -17.03
CA ILE A 593 -5.79 -8.00 -17.75
C ILE A 593 -5.48 -9.47 -18.05
N GLY A 594 -6.24 -10.36 -17.44
CA GLY A 594 -6.15 -11.81 -17.64
C GLY A 594 -7.06 -12.27 -18.78
N SER A 595 -7.92 -13.24 -18.47
CA SER A 595 -8.86 -13.80 -19.44
C SER A 595 -9.85 -12.75 -19.95
N THR A 596 -10.23 -12.87 -21.22
CA THR A 596 -11.28 -12.03 -21.83
C THR A 596 -12.32 -12.91 -22.51
N TRP A 597 -13.58 -12.53 -22.40
CA TRP A 597 -14.69 -13.22 -23.08
C TRP A 597 -15.83 -12.25 -23.36
N THR A 598 -16.81 -12.67 -24.17
CA THR A 598 -17.99 -11.86 -24.49
C THR A 598 -19.20 -12.34 -23.69
N PHE A 599 -19.89 -11.43 -23.02
CA PHE A 599 -21.14 -11.69 -22.31
C PHE A 599 -22.21 -10.70 -22.80
N ASN A 600 -23.34 -11.20 -23.29
CA ASN A 600 -24.45 -10.40 -23.84
C ASN A 600 -24.00 -9.29 -24.83
N GLY A 601 -23.02 -9.59 -25.68
CA GLY A 601 -22.49 -8.64 -26.68
C GLY A 601 -21.49 -7.61 -26.15
N ARG A 602 -21.19 -7.59 -24.85
CA ARG A 602 -20.16 -6.75 -24.22
C ARG A 602 -18.89 -7.56 -23.95
N PRO A 603 -17.68 -7.03 -24.23
CA PRO A 603 -16.43 -7.65 -23.79
C PRO A 603 -16.26 -7.53 -22.27
N ILE A 604 -15.94 -8.64 -21.62
CA ILE A 604 -15.53 -8.73 -20.23
C ILE A 604 -14.02 -8.93 -20.20
N GLN A 605 -13.34 -8.12 -19.38
CA GLN A 605 -11.92 -8.22 -19.08
C GLN A 605 -11.79 -8.59 -17.61
N TRP A 606 -11.29 -9.79 -17.34
CA TRP A 606 -10.98 -10.22 -15.98
C TRP A 606 -9.67 -9.60 -15.52
N ILE A 607 -9.68 -8.93 -14.37
CA ILE A 607 -8.44 -8.40 -13.78
C ILE A 607 -7.86 -9.50 -12.89
N ALA A 608 -6.56 -9.80 -13.05
CA ALA A 608 -5.84 -10.80 -12.28
C ALA A 608 -4.60 -10.18 -11.62
N PRO A 609 -4.06 -10.74 -10.53
CA PRO A 609 -4.61 -11.86 -9.76
C PRO A 609 -5.66 -11.34 -8.76
N GLU A 610 -6.96 -11.45 -9.08
CA GLU A 610 -8.05 -10.98 -8.23
C GLU A 610 -8.06 -11.67 -6.87
N HIS A 611 -8.43 -10.93 -5.82
CA HIS A 611 -8.55 -11.44 -4.47
C HIS A 611 -9.52 -10.61 -3.62
N CYS A 612 -10.06 -11.23 -2.56
CA CYS A 612 -10.94 -10.59 -1.59
C CYS A 612 -10.51 -10.92 -0.16
N LEU A 613 -10.42 -9.90 0.68
CA LEU A 613 -9.80 -9.92 2.01
C LEU A 613 -10.66 -9.14 3.02
N LEU A 614 -10.55 -9.47 4.31
CA LEU A 614 -11.23 -8.70 5.37
C LEU A 614 -10.26 -7.70 6.01
N LEU A 615 -10.43 -6.40 5.74
CA LEU A 615 -9.72 -5.35 6.45
C LEU A 615 -10.22 -5.29 7.90
N VAL A 616 -9.29 -5.45 8.84
CA VAL A 616 -9.59 -5.49 10.28
C VAL A 616 -8.78 -4.47 11.07
N GLY A 617 -7.87 -3.73 10.44
CA GLY A 617 -7.05 -2.77 11.17
C GLY A 617 -6.10 -1.98 10.31
N TYR A 618 -5.38 -1.09 10.98
CA TYR A 618 -4.27 -0.33 10.41
C TYR A 618 -3.28 0.03 11.51
N ASP A 619 -2.07 0.38 11.09
CA ASP A 619 -1.06 1.08 11.88
C ASP A 619 -0.47 2.24 11.05
N ASP A 620 0.58 2.91 11.51
CA ASP A 620 1.23 4.00 10.75
C ASP A 620 1.68 3.57 9.34
N ASN A 621 2.12 2.33 9.17
CA ASN A 621 2.80 1.83 7.97
C ASN A 621 1.96 0.82 7.15
N ASN A 622 0.98 0.19 7.77
CA ASN A 622 0.30 -0.99 7.24
C ASN A 622 -1.23 -0.89 7.35
N TYR A 623 -1.89 -1.61 6.44
CA TYR A 623 -3.25 -2.10 6.66
C TYR A 623 -3.21 -3.57 7.07
N ILE A 624 -4.15 -3.97 7.92
CA ILE A 624 -4.15 -5.26 8.62
C ILE A 624 -5.39 -6.03 8.20
N PHE A 625 -5.19 -7.26 7.75
CA PHE A 625 -6.22 -8.09 7.17
C PHE A 625 -6.34 -9.44 7.85
N ASN A 626 -7.56 -9.94 7.96
CA ASN A 626 -7.78 -11.38 7.96
C ASN A 626 -7.83 -11.83 6.49
N ASP A 627 -6.68 -12.29 5.99
CA ASP A 627 -6.51 -12.73 4.61
C ASP A 627 -6.82 -14.23 4.48
N PRO A 628 -7.86 -14.62 3.71
CA PRO A 628 -8.26 -16.02 3.62
C PRO A 628 -7.20 -16.92 2.95
N LEU A 629 -6.20 -16.39 2.23
CA LEU A 629 -5.07 -17.16 1.70
C LEU A 629 -3.98 -17.47 2.74
N GLN A 630 -4.16 -17.05 3.99
CA GLN A 630 -3.21 -17.33 5.08
C GLN A 630 -3.70 -18.52 5.93
N THR A 631 -2.81 -19.03 6.78
CA THR A 631 -3.15 -20.07 7.77
C THR A 631 -3.54 -19.48 9.14
N GLN A 632 -3.39 -18.16 9.33
CA GLN A 632 -3.67 -17.46 10.58
C GLN A 632 -4.18 -16.03 10.33
N ALA A 633 -4.87 -15.48 11.33
CA ALA A 633 -5.38 -14.11 11.36
C ALA A 633 -4.26 -13.05 11.32
N LEU A 634 -4.65 -11.79 11.03
CA LEU A 634 -3.82 -10.60 11.15
C LEU A 634 -2.54 -10.62 10.27
N LYS A 635 -2.75 -10.53 8.96
CA LYS A 635 -1.72 -10.29 7.96
C LYS A 635 -1.56 -8.80 7.70
N PHE A 636 -0.33 -8.31 7.73
CA PHE A 636 0.01 -6.91 7.53
C PHE A 636 0.57 -6.70 6.12
N TYR A 637 0.09 -5.68 5.44
CA TYR A 637 0.54 -5.25 4.12
C TYR A 637 0.80 -3.74 4.15
N SER A 638 1.88 -3.28 3.50
CA SER A 638 2.21 -1.85 3.48
C SER A 638 1.09 -1.03 2.86
N LYS A 639 0.84 0.18 3.39
CA LYS A 639 -0.25 1.04 2.88
C LYS A 639 -0.19 1.24 1.37
N SER A 640 0.99 1.52 0.82
CA SER A 640 1.20 1.74 -0.62
C SER A 640 0.87 0.51 -1.47
N SER A 641 1.21 -0.69 -1.02
CA SER A 641 0.90 -1.93 -1.75
C SER A 641 -0.61 -2.19 -1.81
N VAL A 642 -1.30 -1.97 -0.69
CA VAL A 642 -2.75 -2.14 -0.57
C VAL A 642 -3.48 -1.09 -1.39
N GLU A 643 -3.06 0.16 -1.34
CA GLU A 643 -3.64 1.25 -2.15
C GLU A 643 -3.56 0.94 -3.64
N ALA A 644 -2.39 0.49 -4.12
CA ALA A 644 -2.21 0.11 -5.52
C ALA A 644 -3.07 -1.09 -5.93
N ALA A 645 -3.10 -2.13 -5.10
CA ALA A 645 -3.87 -3.35 -5.33
C ALA A 645 -5.39 -3.10 -5.30
N TYR A 646 -5.87 -2.34 -4.32
CA TYR A 646 -7.27 -1.93 -4.16
C TYR A 646 -7.74 -1.07 -5.34
N LYS A 647 -6.93 -0.09 -5.75
CA LYS A 647 -7.19 0.72 -6.96
C LYS A 647 -7.22 -0.15 -8.22
N GLY A 648 -6.35 -1.16 -8.29
CA GLY A 648 -6.29 -2.14 -9.37
C GLY A 648 -7.60 -2.89 -9.61
N LEU A 649 -8.37 -3.13 -8.54
CA LEU A 649 -9.70 -3.74 -8.59
C LEU A 649 -10.85 -2.73 -8.47
N SER A 650 -10.63 -1.50 -8.94
CA SER A 650 -11.65 -0.44 -8.97
C SER A 650 -12.18 -0.03 -7.60
N SER A 651 -11.37 -0.18 -6.55
CA SER A 651 -11.66 0.32 -5.20
C SER A 651 -13.03 -0.11 -4.67
N GLN A 652 -13.28 -1.42 -4.70
CA GLN A 652 -14.53 -2.03 -4.27
C GLN A 652 -14.45 -2.51 -2.81
N ALA A 653 -15.42 -2.10 -2.00
CA ALA A 653 -15.55 -2.57 -0.63
C ALA A 653 -17.01 -2.74 -0.20
N ILE A 654 -17.26 -3.56 0.83
CA ILE A 654 -18.57 -3.75 1.45
C ILE A 654 -18.43 -3.71 2.97
N VAL A 655 -19.38 -3.07 3.63
CA VAL A 655 -19.54 -3.10 5.09
C VAL A 655 -20.89 -3.69 5.48
N ILE A 656 -20.94 -4.37 6.63
CA ILE A 656 -22.18 -4.86 7.24
C ILE A 656 -22.50 -3.95 8.42
N LEU A 657 -23.59 -3.21 8.33
CA LEU A 657 -23.99 -2.22 9.34
C LEU A 657 -25.23 -2.71 10.07
N LYS A 658 -25.29 -2.46 11.39
CA LYS A 658 -26.55 -2.60 12.12
C LYS A 658 -27.51 -1.56 11.54
N LYS A 659 -28.73 -1.97 11.18
CA LYS A 659 -29.75 -1.00 10.80
C LYS A 659 -30.01 -0.12 12.01
N LEU A 660 -29.87 1.20 11.83
CA LEU A 660 -30.11 2.18 12.88
C LEU A 660 -31.49 1.99 13.48
N ASN A 661 -32.49 1.77 12.62
CA ASN A 661 -33.86 1.50 13.00
C ASN A 661 -34.33 0.15 12.46
N ARG A 662 -35.08 -0.57 13.30
CA ARG A 662 -35.73 -1.84 12.95
C ARG A 662 -37.25 -1.66 13.06
N PRO A 663 -38.05 -2.42 12.30
CA PRO A 663 -39.49 -2.50 12.57
C PRO A 663 -39.74 -2.86 14.04
N PHE A 664 -40.76 -2.26 14.64
CA PHE A 664 -41.11 -2.47 16.03
C PHE A 664 -41.41 -3.95 16.29
N ASN A 665 -40.85 -4.47 17.38
CA ASN A 665 -41.11 -5.83 17.80
C ASN A 665 -42.38 -5.86 18.64
N GLU A 666 -43.47 -6.44 18.10
CA GLU A 666 -44.76 -6.54 18.79
C GLU A 666 -44.67 -7.25 20.16
N ALA A 667 -43.67 -8.09 20.40
CA ALA A 667 -43.44 -8.69 21.71
C ALA A 667 -43.13 -7.66 22.81
N ASN A 668 -42.66 -6.46 22.43
CA ASN A 668 -42.37 -5.36 23.35
C ASN A 668 -43.57 -4.43 23.59
N HIS A 669 -44.70 -4.62 22.89
CA HIS A 669 -45.84 -3.70 22.91
C HIS A 669 -46.36 -3.44 24.32
N GLU A 670 -46.76 -4.48 25.05
CA GLU A 670 -47.34 -4.35 26.40
C GLU A 670 -46.37 -3.67 27.39
N ALA A 671 -45.06 -3.96 27.28
CA ALA A 671 -44.03 -3.36 28.12
C ALA A 671 -43.81 -1.87 27.79
N LEU A 672 -43.74 -1.53 26.50
CA LEU A 672 -43.63 -0.15 26.02
C LEU A 672 -44.85 0.67 26.46
N GLU A 673 -46.06 0.17 26.19
CA GLU A 673 -47.31 0.85 26.52
C GLU A 673 -47.42 1.15 28.01
N LYS A 674 -47.10 0.17 28.86
CA LYS A 674 -47.15 0.33 30.31
C LYS A 674 -46.16 1.37 30.83
N GLU A 675 -44.91 1.30 30.39
CA GLU A 675 -43.85 2.23 30.85
C GLU A 675 -44.09 3.64 30.31
N LEU A 676 -44.43 3.76 29.03
CA LEU A 676 -44.72 5.04 28.39
C LEU A 676 -45.95 5.70 29.01
N SER A 677 -47.06 4.97 29.18
CA SER A 677 -48.28 5.52 29.78
C SER A 677 -48.05 5.95 31.22
N ALA A 678 -47.31 5.18 32.02
CA ALA A 678 -46.98 5.56 33.39
C ALA A 678 -46.12 6.84 33.45
N GLN A 679 -45.12 6.96 32.56
CA GLN A 679 -44.29 8.16 32.47
C GLN A 679 -45.10 9.38 32.05
N VAL A 680 -45.89 9.25 30.97
CA VAL A 680 -46.74 10.32 30.44
C VAL A 680 -47.72 10.83 31.49
N GLU A 681 -48.41 9.94 32.21
CA GLU A 681 -49.36 10.36 33.24
C GLU A 681 -48.69 11.00 34.47
N SER A 682 -47.39 10.77 34.69
CA SER A 682 -46.60 11.47 35.70
C SER A 682 -46.21 12.88 35.26
N ASP A 683 -45.88 13.06 33.98
CA ASP A 683 -45.39 14.33 33.44
C ASP A 683 -46.51 15.34 33.18
N ILE A 684 -47.74 14.86 32.96
CA ILE A 684 -48.89 15.69 32.62
C ILE A 684 -49.50 16.40 33.86
N ASP A 685 -49.55 17.73 33.81
CA ASP A 685 -50.24 18.58 34.80
C ASP A 685 -51.77 18.31 34.86
N TRP A 686 -52.38 18.54 36.03
CA TRP A 686 -53.78 18.21 36.31
C TRP A 686 -54.79 18.89 35.36
N LEU A 687 -54.47 20.07 34.82
CA LEU A 687 -55.27 20.78 33.83
C LEU A 687 -55.36 20.02 32.49
N HIS A 688 -54.27 19.38 32.08
CA HIS A 688 -54.23 18.59 30.85
C HIS A 688 -54.97 17.25 31.01
N LYS A 689 -55.13 16.74 32.23
CA LYS A 689 -55.94 15.54 32.53
C LYS A 689 -57.46 15.76 32.38
N LEU A 690 -57.91 17.02 32.29
CA LEU A 690 -59.34 17.37 32.16
C LEU A 690 -59.81 17.59 30.71
N GLY A 691 -58.89 17.63 29.74
CA GLY A 691 -59.25 17.78 28.32
C GLY A 691 -59.67 16.46 27.66
N LYS A 692 -60.44 16.55 26.57
CA LYS A 692 -60.74 15.41 25.69
C LYS A 692 -59.59 15.19 24.73
N TRP A 693 -58.60 14.43 25.14
CA TRP A 693 -57.44 14.04 24.35
C TRP A 693 -57.48 12.54 24.08
N HIS A 694 -56.69 12.06 23.12
CA HIS A 694 -56.42 10.63 23.02
C HIS A 694 -55.76 10.11 24.30
N SER A 695 -56.10 8.89 24.68
CA SER A 695 -55.34 8.13 25.67
C SER A 695 -53.91 7.86 25.18
N SER A 696 -53.01 7.55 26.11
CA SER A 696 -51.64 7.11 25.76
C SER A 696 -51.66 5.84 24.90
N GLU A 697 -52.63 4.95 25.11
CA GLU A 697 -52.86 3.74 24.33
C GLU A 697 -53.24 4.06 22.87
N GLU A 698 -54.23 4.94 22.66
CA GLU A 698 -54.66 5.37 21.32
C GLU A 698 -53.54 6.10 20.56
N ALA A 699 -52.82 6.99 21.24
CA ALA A 699 -51.69 7.71 20.65
C ALA A 699 -50.56 6.76 20.25
N LEU A 700 -50.22 5.78 21.10
CA LEU A 700 -49.22 4.76 20.78
C LEU A 700 -49.66 3.88 19.61
N SER A 701 -50.93 3.46 19.58
CA SER A 701 -51.49 2.69 18.46
C SER A 701 -51.39 3.46 17.14
N ASN A 702 -51.62 4.78 17.15
CA ASN A 702 -51.45 5.62 15.96
C ASN A 702 -49.99 5.68 15.52
N VAL A 703 -49.03 5.78 16.44
CA VAL A 703 -47.59 5.75 16.11
C VAL A 703 -47.20 4.41 15.49
N LEU A 704 -47.57 3.29 16.14
CA LEU A 704 -47.17 1.95 15.71
C LEU A 704 -47.81 1.55 14.37
N LYS A 705 -49.00 2.05 14.05
CA LYS A 705 -49.64 1.90 12.73
C LYS A 705 -48.73 2.35 11.58
N TYR A 706 -47.91 3.38 11.78
CA TYR A 706 -46.98 3.91 10.78
C TYR A 706 -45.52 3.48 11.03
N ASP A 707 -45.25 2.52 11.92
CA ASP A 707 -43.88 2.18 12.33
C ASP A 707 -42.99 1.77 11.14
N ASN A 708 -43.51 1.03 10.17
CA ASN A 708 -42.75 0.69 8.96
C ASN A 708 -42.38 1.92 8.13
N VAL A 709 -43.30 2.89 8.00
CA VAL A 709 -43.07 4.14 7.27
C VAL A 709 -42.04 4.99 8.01
N ILE A 710 -42.22 5.15 9.33
CA ILE A 710 -41.30 5.85 10.23
C ILE A 710 -39.90 5.22 10.15
N THR A 711 -39.79 3.90 10.29
CA THR A 711 -38.53 3.15 10.23
C THR A 711 -37.81 3.39 8.90
N ASN A 712 -38.52 3.31 7.78
CA ASN A 712 -37.92 3.50 6.45
C ASN A 712 -37.45 4.93 6.22
N ILE A 713 -38.27 5.93 6.56
CA ILE A 713 -37.91 7.34 6.43
C ILE A 713 -36.73 7.69 7.35
N CYS A 714 -36.78 7.28 8.61
CA CYS A 714 -35.68 7.55 9.55
C CYS A 714 -34.37 6.87 9.14
N ASN A 715 -34.40 5.65 8.59
CA ASN A 715 -33.21 5.01 8.01
C ASN A 715 -32.69 5.76 6.77
N GLN A 716 -33.57 6.27 5.90
CA GLN A 716 -33.16 7.08 4.74
C GLN A 716 -32.33 8.31 5.17
N PHE A 717 -32.66 8.91 6.31
CA PHE A 717 -32.01 10.11 6.82
C PHE A 717 -31.03 9.85 7.98
N SER A 718 -30.67 8.59 8.25
CA SER A 718 -29.77 8.22 9.36
C SER A 718 -30.17 8.81 10.74
N MET A 719 -31.48 9.00 10.95
CA MET A 719 -32.05 9.54 12.19
C MET A 719 -32.62 8.39 13.03
N GLN A 720 -32.51 8.44 14.36
CA GLN A 720 -33.15 7.45 15.22
C GLN A 720 -34.67 7.61 15.18
N LYS A 721 -35.40 6.53 14.93
CA LYS A 721 -36.85 6.53 14.80
C LYS A 721 -37.56 6.92 16.09
N ALA A 722 -36.91 6.71 17.24
CA ALA A 722 -37.42 7.15 18.53
C ALA A 722 -37.67 8.67 18.57
N LEU A 723 -36.84 9.50 17.90
CA LEU A 723 -37.08 10.95 17.82
C LEU A 723 -38.44 11.23 17.16
N LEU A 724 -38.69 10.60 16.01
CA LEU A 724 -39.92 10.83 15.26
C LEU A 724 -41.14 10.19 15.91
N GLN A 725 -41.00 8.99 16.47
CA GLN A 725 -42.06 8.34 17.25
C GLN A 725 -42.49 9.19 18.44
N THR A 726 -41.55 9.80 19.17
CA THR A 726 -41.86 10.70 20.28
C THR A 726 -42.64 11.93 19.81
N VAL A 727 -42.23 12.56 18.71
CA VAL A 727 -42.96 13.70 18.14
C VAL A 727 -44.39 13.29 17.80
N ILE A 728 -44.56 12.24 17.00
CA ILE A 728 -45.90 11.79 16.59
C ILE A 728 -46.72 11.40 17.81
N PHE A 729 -46.13 10.69 18.77
CA PHE A 729 -46.80 10.32 20.01
C PHE A 729 -47.26 11.56 20.79
N ARG A 730 -46.40 12.55 20.96
CA ARG A 730 -46.71 13.80 21.67
C ARG A 730 -47.84 14.53 20.99
N GLU A 731 -47.76 14.71 19.68
CA GLU A 731 -48.81 15.39 18.94
C GLU A 731 -50.12 14.61 19.05
N GLN A 732 -50.13 13.30 18.77
CA GLN A 732 -51.32 12.44 18.87
C GLN A 732 -51.92 12.39 20.29
N ARG A 733 -51.10 12.42 21.34
CA ARG A 733 -51.55 12.43 22.74
C ARG A 733 -52.29 13.70 23.12
N PHE A 734 -51.99 14.82 22.45
CA PHE A 734 -52.63 16.11 22.66
C PHE A 734 -53.36 16.64 21.41
N VAL A 735 -53.76 15.79 20.47
CA VAL A 735 -54.70 16.19 19.42
C VAL A 735 -56.06 16.48 20.07
N TRP A 736 -56.63 17.65 19.76
CA TRP A 736 -57.90 18.13 20.29
C TRP A 736 -58.93 18.33 19.18
N PHE A 737 -60.22 18.40 19.55
CA PHE A 737 -61.27 18.70 18.57
C PHE A 737 -61.12 20.06 17.89
N ALA A 738 -60.39 21.03 18.48
CA ALA A 738 -60.17 22.29 17.78
C ALA A 738 -59.03 22.25 16.77
N ASP A 739 -58.28 21.16 16.65
CA ASP A 739 -57.38 20.94 15.52
C ASP A 739 -58.19 20.70 14.23
N ASP A 740 -59.30 19.95 14.32
CA ASP A 740 -60.25 19.80 13.21
C ASP A 740 -60.95 21.13 12.87
N VAL A 741 -61.29 21.94 13.89
CA VAL A 741 -61.85 23.29 13.68
C VAL A 741 -60.81 24.20 13.04
N ALA A 742 -59.57 24.09 13.48
CA ALA A 742 -58.42 24.81 12.99
C ALA A 742 -58.17 24.55 11.50
N ASP A 743 -58.18 23.29 11.10
CA ASP A 743 -58.08 22.85 9.71
C ASP A 743 -59.27 23.36 8.89
N GLY A 744 -60.48 23.25 9.45
CA GLY A 744 -61.70 23.78 8.82
C GLY A 744 -61.65 25.28 8.56
N VAL A 745 -61.03 26.05 9.47
CA VAL A 745 -60.79 27.49 9.28
C VAL A 745 -59.83 27.75 8.12
N VAL A 746 -58.70 27.03 8.04
CA VAL A 746 -57.73 27.23 6.94
C VAL A 746 -58.34 26.86 5.59
N MET A 747 -59.06 25.74 5.51
CA MET A 747 -59.83 25.37 4.32
C MET A 747 -60.85 26.45 3.95
N GLY A 748 -61.56 27.00 4.95
CA GLY A 748 -62.50 28.11 4.77
C GLY A 748 -61.85 29.36 4.22
N SER A 749 -60.67 29.76 4.73
CA SER A 749 -59.90 30.90 4.25
C SER A 749 -59.45 30.74 2.80
N TYR A 750 -58.93 29.56 2.42
CA TYR A 750 -58.55 29.30 1.02
C TYR A 750 -59.75 29.27 0.07
N ASN A 751 -60.90 28.74 0.51
CA ASN A 751 -62.13 28.76 -0.27
C ASN A 751 -62.67 30.18 -0.45
N TYR A 752 -62.58 31.00 0.60
CA TYR A 752 -62.93 32.42 0.55
C TYR A 752 -62.06 33.17 -0.46
N ASP A 753 -60.74 32.97 -0.46
CA ASP A 753 -59.84 33.66 -1.40
C ASP A 753 -60.12 33.28 -2.86
N ALA A 754 -60.35 32.00 -3.12
CA ALA A 754 -60.73 31.54 -4.46
C ALA A 754 -62.06 32.17 -4.90
N ALA A 755 -63.07 32.19 -4.02
CA ALA A 755 -64.35 32.82 -4.30
C ALA A 755 -64.23 34.34 -4.48
N LEU A 756 -63.38 35.01 -3.70
CA LEU A 756 -63.13 36.45 -3.78
C LEU A 756 -62.43 36.80 -5.09
N ALA A 757 -61.43 36.02 -5.50
CA ALA A 757 -60.75 36.20 -6.77
C ALA A 757 -61.70 36.04 -7.97
N GLU A 758 -62.62 35.07 -7.93
CA GLU A 758 -63.66 34.92 -8.97
C GLU A 758 -64.68 36.06 -8.95
N TRP A 759 -65.11 36.50 -7.76
CA TRP A 759 -66.02 37.64 -7.60
C TRP A 759 -65.39 38.94 -8.13
N MET A 760 -64.09 39.15 -7.90
CA MET A 760 -63.33 40.30 -8.41
C MET A 760 -63.22 40.33 -9.95
N LYS A 761 -63.36 39.18 -10.64
CA LYS A 761 -63.36 39.12 -12.12
C LYS A 761 -64.70 39.52 -12.74
N LEU A 762 -65.78 39.59 -11.96
CA LEU A 762 -67.09 40.03 -12.43
C LEU A 762 -67.05 41.51 -12.87
N SER A 763 -67.87 41.87 -13.84
CA SER A 763 -68.02 43.28 -14.23
C SER A 763 -68.64 44.11 -13.07
N PRO A 764 -68.45 45.44 -13.04
CA PRO A 764 -69.03 46.28 -11.98
C PRO A 764 -70.55 46.15 -11.83
N ALA A 765 -71.26 45.88 -12.94
CA ALA A 765 -72.71 45.64 -12.91
C ALA A 765 -73.09 44.30 -12.27
N GLN A 766 -72.26 43.27 -12.45
CA GLN A 766 -72.47 41.95 -11.85
C GLN A 766 -72.15 41.95 -10.34
N GLN A 767 -71.13 42.69 -9.91
CA GLN A 767 -70.77 42.82 -8.49
C GLN A 767 -71.86 43.48 -7.62
N LEU A 768 -72.74 44.30 -8.22
CA LEU A 768 -73.87 44.92 -7.52
C LEU A 768 -75.00 43.92 -7.18
N ILE A 769 -75.10 42.82 -7.91
CA ILE A 769 -76.19 41.82 -7.76
C ILE A 769 -75.70 40.46 -7.26
N VAL A 770 -74.40 40.17 -7.35
CA VAL A 770 -73.77 38.98 -6.76
C VAL A 770 -73.16 39.38 -5.41
N PRO A 771 -73.64 38.83 -4.27
CA PRO A 771 -73.08 39.17 -2.97
C PRO A 771 -71.61 38.75 -2.89
N ALA A 772 -70.77 39.60 -2.31
CA ALA A 772 -69.38 39.27 -2.04
C ALA A 772 -69.29 38.06 -1.09
N PRO A 773 -68.32 37.16 -1.29
CA PRO A 773 -68.11 36.05 -0.38
C PRO A 773 -67.86 36.55 1.04
N GLN A 774 -68.32 35.80 2.04
CA GLN A 774 -68.17 36.18 3.45
C GLN A 774 -66.83 35.70 4.00
N ILE A 775 -66.08 36.60 4.62
CA ILE A 775 -64.80 36.26 5.25
C ILE A 775 -65.03 35.32 6.44
N PRO A 776 -64.32 34.18 6.53
CA PRO A 776 -64.42 33.31 7.70
C PRO A 776 -63.78 34.00 8.92
N ILE A 777 -64.33 33.73 10.10
CA ILE A 777 -63.79 34.23 11.38
C ILE A 777 -63.49 33.02 12.26
N PRO A 778 -62.24 32.77 12.66
CA PRO A 778 -61.01 33.50 12.30
C PRO A 778 -60.60 33.32 10.82
N TYR A 779 -59.74 34.22 10.32
CA TYR A 779 -59.20 34.19 8.96
C TYR A 779 -57.69 33.92 9.00
N ARG A 780 -57.23 32.78 8.46
CA ARG A 780 -55.81 32.37 8.45
C ARG A 780 -55.54 31.28 7.40
N HIS A 781 -54.31 31.20 6.92
CA HIS A 781 -53.90 30.28 5.84
C HIS A 781 -52.95 29.17 6.27
N ASP A 782 -52.57 29.12 7.54
CA ASP A 782 -51.69 28.09 8.07
C ASP A 782 -52.09 27.70 9.49
N CYS A 783 -51.95 26.43 9.79
CA CYS A 783 -52.04 25.84 11.12
C CYS A 783 -51.30 24.50 11.12
N SER A 784 -50.95 24.01 12.31
CA SER A 784 -50.53 22.61 12.47
C SER A 784 -51.60 21.68 11.91
N THR A 785 -51.19 20.71 11.10
CA THR A 785 -52.12 19.74 10.49
C THR A 785 -51.46 18.37 10.30
N GLY A 786 -52.28 17.36 10.08
CA GLY A 786 -51.89 15.97 9.87
C GLY A 786 -51.30 15.27 11.10
N LEU A 787 -50.69 14.12 10.87
CA LEU A 787 -50.27 13.19 11.93
C LEU A 787 -49.27 13.79 12.95
N SER A 788 -48.33 14.60 12.47
CA SER A 788 -47.24 15.19 13.26
C SER A 788 -47.45 16.69 13.56
N GLN A 789 -48.66 17.22 13.29
CA GLN A 789 -49.08 18.58 13.62
C GLN A 789 -48.06 19.69 13.22
N ILE A 790 -47.77 19.79 11.91
CA ILE A 790 -46.77 20.74 11.38
C ILE A 790 -47.45 21.84 10.57
N PHE A 791 -46.95 23.07 10.69
CA PHE A 791 -47.31 24.19 9.84
C PHE A 791 -46.68 24.08 8.45
N ALA A 792 -47.40 24.51 7.41
CA ALA A 792 -46.88 24.51 6.05
C ALA A 792 -45.65 25.42 5.92
N ALA A 793 -45.63 26.57 6.59
CA ALA A 793 -44.48 27.48 6.59
C ALA A 793 -43.22 26.82 7.19
N THR A 794 -43.37 26.01 8.25
CA THR A 794 -42.25 25.27 8.87
C THR A 794 -41.74 24.18 7.93
N ALA A 795 -42.65 23.38 7.35
CA ALA A 795 -42.28 22.34 6.39
C ALA A 795 -41.57 22.92 5.16
N ILE A 796 -41.98 24.09 4.65
CA ILE A 796 -41.31 24.77 3.52
C ILE A 796 -39.85 25.11 3.87
N LYS A 797 -39.58 25.64 5.07
CA LYS A 797 -38.21 25.94 5.51
C LYS A 797 -37.35 24.68 5.52
N ALA A 798 -37.88 23.60 6.11
CA ALA A 798 -37.17 22.32 6.20
C ALA A 798 -36.92 21.68 4.83
N ILE A 799 -37.92 21.69 3.92
CA ILE A 799 -37.79 21.20 2.55
C ILE A 799 -36.72 22.00 1.80
N ASN A 800 -36.79 23.33 1.86
CA ASN A 800 -35.84 24.20 1.16
C ASN A 800 -34.41 23.96 1.64
N PHE A 801 -34.20 23.86 2.96
CA PHE A 801 -32.91 23.51 3.54
C PHE A 801 -32.42 22.14 3.05
N ALA A 802 -33.29 21.13 3.09
CA ALA A 802 -32.93 19.79 2.66
C ALA A 802 -32.57 19.72 1.16
N VAL A 803 -33.26 20.49 0.31
CA VAL A 803 -32.91 20.63 -1.11
C VAL A 803 -31.56 21.35 -1.27
N ASP A 804 -31.35 22.45 -0.54
CA ASP A 804 -30.10 23.24 -0.62
C ASP A 804 -28.87 22.45 -0.14
N GLN A 805 -29.03 21.55 0.83
CA GLN A 805 -27.97 20.67 1.32
C GLN A 805 -27.84 19.35 0.52
N GLY A 806 -28.70 19.12 -0.48
CA GLY A 806 -28.70 17.85 -1.23
C GLY A 806 -29.17 16.63 -0.43
N ILE A 807 -29.82 16.85 0.72
CA ILE A 807 -30.41 15.79 1.57
C ILE A 807 -31.58 15.12 0.83
N ILE A 808 -32.33 15.88 0.04
CA ILE A 808 -33.40 15.37 -0.83
C ILE A 808 -33.29 15.93 -2.24
N SER A 809 -33.80 15.20 -3.21
CA SER A 809 -33.86 15.59 -4.63
C SER A 809 -35.25 15.39 -5.25
N ASP A 810 -36.21 14.86 -4.49
CA ASP A 810 -37.55 14.52 -4.96
C ASP A 810 -38.58 15.65 -4.76
N GLU A 811 -38.14 16.82 -4.28
CA GLU A 811 -38.96 18.02 -4.12
C GLU A 811 -38.24 19.25 -4.69
N ARG A 812 -39.03 20.26 -5.09
CA ARG A 812 -38.50 21.59 -5.46
C ARG A 812 -38.43 22.50 -4.23
N LYS A 813 -37.83 23.69 -4.42
CA LYS A 813 -37.97 24.79 -3.44
C LYS A 813 -39.34 25.46 -3.54
N TYR A 814 -39.85 25.91 -2.40
CA TYR A 814 -41.14 26.60 -2.25
C TYR A 814 -40.96 27.96 -1.57
N ASN A 815 -41.85 28.92 -1.83
CA ASN A 815 -41.88 30.22 -1.16
C ASN A 815 -42.98 30.27 -0.10
N GLY A 816 -42.60 30.36 1.19
CA GLY A 816 -43.56 30.43 2.30
C GLY A 816 -44.40 31.70 2.38
N GLU A 817 -44.02 32.77 1.66
CA GLU A 817 -44.82 34.00 1.53
C GLU A 817 -45.81 33.93 0.35
N ASN A 818 -45.67 32.92 -0.53
CA ASN A 818 -46.59 32.70 -1.64
C ASN A 818 -47.75 31.81 -1.17
N LEU A 819 -48.97 32.33 -1.23
CA LEU A 819 -50.17 31.62 -0.75
C LEU A 819 -50.46 30.31 -1.50
N ASP A 820 -50.09 30.18 -2.78
CA ASP A 820 -50.31 28.95 -3.55
C ASP A 820 -49.32 27.85 -3.14
N ASP A 821 -48.05 28.21 -2.89
CA ASP A 821 -47.04 27.29 -2.36
C ASP A 821 -47.41 26.87 -0.93
N LEU A 822 -47.82 27.82 -0.08
CA LEU A 822 -48.29 27.56 1.28
C LEU A 822 -49.50 26.61 1.28
N LYS A 823 -50.49 26.89 0.42
CA LYS A 823 -51.68 26.04 0.22
C LYS A 823 -51.29 24.64 -0.20
N THR A 824 -50.41 24.52 -1.19
CA THR A 824 -49.96 23.23 -1.74
C THR A 824 -49.32 22.38 -0.66
N ILE A 825 -48.41 22.95 0.14
CA ILE A 825 -47.75 22.21 1.22
C ILE A 825 -48.74 21.90 2.34
N TRP A 826 -49.62 22.83 2.71
CA TRP A 826 -50.61 22.60 3.76
C TRP A 826 -51.54 21.42 3.45
N TYR A 827 -52.11 21.35 2.24
CA TYR A 827 -52.94 20.21 1.83
C TYR A 827 -52.14 18.90 1.73
N LYS A 828 -50.89 18.94 1.26
CA LYS A 828 -50.03 17.74 1.25
C LYS A 828 -49.75 17.23 2.67
N LEU A 829 -49.49 18.12 3.63
CA LEU A 829 -49.30 17.75 5.04
C LEU A 829 -50.57 17.17 5.66
N LYS A 830 -51.74 17.70 5.29
CA LYS A 830 -53.03 17.27 5.82
C LYS A 830 -53.48 15.91 5.28
N ASP A 831 -53.38 15.72 3.97
CA ASP A 831 -54.05 14.60 3.28
C ASP A 831 -53.10 13.43 2.94
N ASN A 832 -51.79 13.58 3.18
CA ASN A 832 -50.80 12.53 2.95
C ASN A 832 -49.91 12.32 4.19
N ASP A 833 -50.27 11.31 4.99
CA ASP A 833 -49.53 10.95 6.22
C ASP A 833 -48.05 10.66 5.96
N THR A 834 -47.70 10.01 4.85
CA THR A 834 -46.29 9.70 4.54
C THR A 834 -45.50 10.98 4.26
N PHE A 835 -46.10 11.94 3.54
CA PHE A 835 -45.50 13.25 3.33
C PHE A 835 -45.40 14.04 4.64
N ASN A 836 -46.42 13.98 5.51
CA ASN A 836 -46.39 14.61 6.83
C ASN A 836 -45.25 14.06 7.70
N ILE A 837 -45.10 12.74 7.79
CA ILE A 837 -44.01 12.05 8.51
C ILE A 837 -42.64 12.42 7.93
N LYS A 838 -42.52 12.49 6.60
CA LYS A 838 -41.28 12.96 5.94
C LYS A 838 -40.97 14.40 6.34
N CYS A 839 -41.93 15.31 6.28
CA CYS A 839 -41.74 16.70 6.68
C CYS A 839 -41.40 16.84 8.17
N ALA A 840 -41.98 16.05 9.07
CA ALA A 840 -41.59 16.00 10.48
C ALA A 840 -40.11 15.67 10.64
N THR A 841 -39.64 14.66 9.91
CA THR A 841 -38.24 14.24 9.90
C THR A 841 -37.34 15.36 9.37
N LEU A 842 -37.70 15.98 8.25
CA LEU A 842 -36.94 17.10 7.69
C LEU A 842 -36.91 18.30 8.64
N THR A 843 -37.99 18.57 9.37
CA THR A 843 -38.02 19.64 10.38
C THR A 843 -37.05 19.34 11.52
N LEU A 844 -37.03 18.11 12.05
CA LEU A 844 -36.07 17.73 13.09
C LEU A 844 -34.62 17.88 12.60
N ILE A 845 -34.34 17.51 11.35
CA ILE A 845 -33.02 17.70 10.73
C ILE A 845 -32.69 19.19 10.57
N TYR A 846 -33.62 19.99 10.03
CA TYR A 846 -33.45 21.43 9.87
C TYR A 846 -33.17 22.13 11.20
N GLU A 847 -33.95 21.84 12.24
CA GLU A 847 -33.74 22.46 13.55
C GLU A 847 -32.40 22.03 14.16
N SER A 848 -32.01 20.76 14.01
CA SER A 848 -30.74 20.26 14.53
C SER A 848 -29.53 20.90 13.83
N LEU A 849 -29.52 20.90 12.50
CA LEU A 849 -28.36 21.32 11.72
C LEU A 849 -28.33 22.84 11.50
N SER A 850 -29.46 23.45 11.14
CA SER A 850 -29.53 24.86 10.78
C SER A 850 -29.75 25.77 11.98
N THR A 851 -30.68 25.42 12.88
CA THR A 851 -31.03 26.30 14.01
C THR A 851 -30.07 26.12 15.19
N LEU A 852 -29.74 24.86 15.52
CA LEU A 852 -28.93 24.51 16.69
C LEU A 852 -27.44 24.32 16.37
N GLY A 853 -27.08 24.16 15.09
CA GLY A 853 -25.69 23.98 14.66
C GLY A 853 -25.06 22.66 15.11
N TYR A 854 -25.88 21.62 15.34
CA TYR A 854 -25.41 20.30 15.73
C TYR A 854 -24.85 19.54 14.52
N GLN A 855 -24.05 18.51 14.81
CA GLN A 855 -23.46 17.65 13.78
C GLN A 855 -24.51 16.71 13.17
N ASP A 856 -24.30 16.29 11.92
CA ASP A 856 -25.15 15.31 11.23
C ASP A 856 -24.85 13.88 11.71
N ASN A 857 -25.07 13.63 13.00
CA ASN A 857 -24.92 12.35 13.66
C ASN A 857 -25.85 12.28 14.88
N PHE A 858 -27.14 12.07 14.62
CA PHE A 858 -28.21 12.02 15.62
C PHE A 858 -27.98 10.99 16.72
N VAL A 859 -27.19 9.94 16.44
CA VAL A 859 -26.87 8.89 17.41
C VAL A 859 -25.98 9.39 18.55
N LYS A 860 -25.15 10.41 18.28
CA LYS A 860 -24.22 10.99 19.27
C LYS A 860 -24.81 12.17 20.04
N TYR A 861 -26.09 12.50 19.85
CA TYR A 861 -26.71 13.62 20.55
C TYR A 861 -26.87 13.33 22.05
N SER A 862 -26.49 14.29 22.89
CA SER A 862 -26.75 14.23 24.32
C SER A 862 -28.25 14.38 24.61
N MET A 863 -28.69 13.99 25.81
CA MET A 863 -30.10 14.17 26.19
C MET A 863 -30.53 15.65 26.21
N ASP A 864 -29.61 16.58 26.51
CA ASP A 864 -29.88 18.02 26.44
C ASP A 864 -30.06 18.49 24.99
N GLN A 865 -29.24 17.97 24.07
CA GLN A 865 -29.40 18.24 22.64
C GLN A 865 -30.73 17.69 22.13
N ILE A 866 -31.10 16.47 22.54
CA ILE A 866 -32.39 15.85 22.18
C ILE A 866 -33.57 16.68 22.71
N ALA A 867 -33.53 17.10 23.97
CA ALA A 867 -34.56 17.97 24.54
C ALA A 867 -34.67 19.30 23.77
N MET A 868 -33.54 19.87 23.37
CA MET A 868 -33.51 21.11 22.61
C MET A 868 -34.08 20.95 21.19
N VAL A 869 -33.81 19.83 20.52
CA VAL A 869 -34.39 19.50 19.21
C VAL A 869 -35.91 19.41 19.31
N PHE A 870 -36.45 18.74 20.35
CA PHE A 870 -37.90 18.72 20.59
C PHE A 870 -38.46 20.12 20.91
N THR A 871 -37.75 20.92 21.71
CA THR A 871 -38.15 22.30 21.99
C THR A 871 -38.24 23.15 20.71
N LYS A 872 -37.29 23.01 19.78
CA LYS A 872 -37.30 23.75 18.50
C LYS A 872 -38.36 23.25 17.52
N TYR A 873 -38.71 21.96 17.58
CA TYR A 873 -39.82 21.43 16.78
C TYR A 873 -41.15 22.15 17.09
N ASN A 874 -41.41 22.47 18.37
CA ASN A 874 -42.67 23.05 18.81
C ASN A 874 -42.62 24.57 19.11
N SER A 875 -41.43 25.14 19.36
CA SER A 875 -41.31 26.53 19.81
C SER A 875 -40.03 27.22 19.34
N LEU A 876 -40.01 28.55 19.42
CA LEU A 876 -38.80 29.35 19.15
C LEU A 876 -37.91 29.53 20.38
N SER A 877 -38.19 28.86 21.51
CA SER A 877 -37.44 29.02 22.78
C SER A 877 -35.95 28.74 22.59
N ASP A 878 -35.08 29.51 23.27
CA ASP A 878 -33.62 29.33 23.25
C ASP A 878 -33.10 28.43 24.37
N MET A 879 -33.98 27.98 25.28
CA MET A 879 -33.68 26.96 26.28
C MET A 879 -34.74 25.85 26.26
N PRO A 880 -34.40 24.61 26.69
CA PRO A 880 -35.37 23.52 26.75
C PRO A 880 -36.60 23.87 27.60
N ASN A 881 -37.76 23.86 26.98
CA ASN A 881 -39.07 24.06 27.61
C ASN A 881 -39.66 22.73 28.10
N ASP A 882 -40.81 22.77 28.78
CA ASP A 882 -41.44 21.57 29.34
C ASP A 882 -41.78 20.53 28.24
N TYR A 883 -42.25 20.98 27.07
CA TYR A 883 -42.46 20.12 25.90
C TYR A 883 -41.19 19.31 25.55
N GLY A 884 -40.04 19.99 25.44
CA GLY A 884 -38.79 19.34 25.06
C GLY A 884 -38.27 18.39 26.13
N LYS A 885 -38.43 18.73 27.40
CA LYS A 885 -38.01 17.89 28.54
C LYS A 885 -38.86 16.64 28.67
N ASP A 886 -40.18 16.77 28.59
CA ASP A 886 -41.11 15.63 28.61
C ASP A 886 -40.79 14.67 27.45
N CYS A 887 -40.67 15.22 26.23
CA CYS A 887 -40.37 14.42 25.05
C CYS A 887 -39.00 13.73 25.15
N ALA A 888 -38.01 14.36 25.77
CA ALA A 888 -36.71 13.74 25.99
C ALA A 888 -36.80 12.49 26.90
N GLU A 889 -37.65 12.52 27.94
CA GLU A 889 -37.89 11.32 28.76
C GLU A 889 -38.66 10.24 27.99
N TRP A 890 -39.66 10.61 27.19
CA TRP A 890 -40.43 9.65 26.40
C TRP A 890 -39.60 9.03 25.28
N TYR A 891 -38.70 9.81 24.67
CA TYR A 891 -37.71 9.33 23.72
C TYR A 891 -36.84 8.22 24.31
N LYS A 892 -36.42 8.30 25.58
CA LYS A 892 -35.63 7.23 26.21
C LYS A 892 -36.41 5.91 26.22
N ILE A 893 -37.71 5.98 26.50
CA ILE A 893 -38.59 4.82 26.54
C ILE A 893 -38.75 4.23 25.12
N PHE A 894 -39.08 5.04 24.12
CA PHE A 894 -39.13 4.56 22.73
C PHE A 894 -37.79 3.96 22.29
N ASN A 895 -36.67 4.64 22.56
CA ASN A 895 -35.34 4.17 22.18
C ASN A 895 -34.98 2.85 22.88
N LYS A 896 -35.37 2.66 24.14
CA LYS A 896 -35.20 1.40 24.87
C LYS A 896 -35.91 0.23 24.20
N TYR A 897 -37.15 0.42 23.74
CA TYR A 897 -37.97 -0.67 23.19
C TYR A 897 -37.82 -0.89 21.68
N ASN A 898 -37.12 0.03 21.00
CA ASN A 898 -36.79 -0.08 19.56
C ASN A 898 -35.52 -0.87 19.27
N ASN A 899 -34.63 -1.06 20.26
CA ASN A 899 -33.26 -1.55 20.07
C ASN A 899 -33.08 -3.06 20.20
#